data_AF-W2WS42-F1
#
_entry.id   AF-W2WS42-F1
#
_cell.length_a   1.000
_cell.length_b   1.000
_cell.length_c   1.000
_cell.angle_alpha   90.00
_cell.angle_beta   90.00
_cell.angle_gamma   90.00
#
_symmetry.space_group_name_H-M   'P 1'
#
loop_
_entity.id
_entity.type
_entity.pdbx_description
1 polymer ?
#
loop_
_entity_poly.entity_id
_entity_poly.type
_entity_poly.pdbx_seq_one_letter_code
_entity_poly.pdbx_strand_id
1 'polypeptide(L)'
;MPRHYDDHRLMSSTRVFSLWLFFLLLFIVSCMALEVLLEVQLPLEPPPEHRQFLLLSGQEPVDTLEAFRVRHGQTLKWRYNMLVQICQRPRVVCRREVPMVYSMQIQAPGGGILGELEILEAVEPADAVLGFALQHSIGREGRATILNAVCAVPHVTCTRYRALMHSKTVAGDGGTQIGKLDIYDDVEPIDQIYKFVKDHKLPMPAMEQLLRVTCSAIGDSQCLRELPIVYSQRIVVKDDETGAPRQLGNLQIPLGQEPADLVYDFGLHYGLAKPFRQNLVRKVCEDKYVTCKRLKPIVFASPVSVENGTTVGVLSIREDEELVDAVHRFSRQTNITRDLQISLFQALCGSRDGILCTRGQALLRSTPVSDGSGQILGYVNIYEGQEPADVVYQFAEQHNLAPGDHDVLLDSFCNPPKPTPGQDEDDEDENETLTCSRYAPVVFRAPVAAQNGSQLGILEVLANEEPADAVARFGNKHDLGPEEKKSIVNGVCKASGLECTREVGVLYEAIYTLPDGRRERLPFYDGQDSTDVIYEYGLMRNLTLRQRQKFLIEVCNEPRKRPNCTRAEPMLINIPVWESASTKLGDVQILEGQEPVDVVYAFMEKHDLFQTAPLNTTLIEIVCNSTRVECNRTQPRRTLFSVQATYAGLSHTLEYVRPESDWICETEPHGGQRCVHYVEVLAKKFCERHMYEWDACGSRILEALRQQLEFYEIRMWKAKDMYAKLGLVKTASREQIDAAYNTLVKRFNNETEPYKYEKLKEAYRVLSDPEEKYYYDLPCVKLFGCLCGKRQKDGGITFTPD
;
A
#
# COMPACT_ATOMS: atom_id res chain seq x y z
N MET A 1 -3.42 71.60 38.54
CA MET A 1 -2.32 72.41 39.11
C MET A 1 -1.88 73.43 38.05
N PRO A 2 -2.22 74.72 38.22
CA PRO A 2 -1.81 75.77 37.31
C PRO A 2 -0.62 76.57 37.88
N ARG A 3 0.24 77.12 37.01
CA ARG A 3 1.03 78.32 37.32
C ARG A 3 1.01 79.27 36.12
N HIS A 4 0.35 80.39 36.37
CA HIS A 4 0.50 81.67 35.68
C HIS A 4 1.97 82.09 35.57
N TYR A 5 2.31 82.85 34.52
CA TYR A 5 2.76 84.23 34.70
C TYR A 5 2.57 85.01 33.38
N ASP A 6 1.79 86.08 33.46
CA ASP A 6 1.71 87.17 32.48
C ASP A 6 3.01 87.98 32.48
N ASP A 7 3.39 88.56 31.34
CA ASP A 7 3.79 89.97 31.35
C ASP A 7 3.66 90.63 29.96
N HIS A 8 2.89 91.72 29.92
CA HIS A 8 2.71 92.62 28.79
C HIS A 8 3.84 93.66 28.77
N ARG A 9 4.46 93.92 27.60
CA ARG A 9 5.04 95.24 27.28
C ARG A 9 4.79 95.64 25.83
N LEU A 10 4.01 96.71 25.68
CA LEU A 10 4.02 97.62 24.53
C LEU A 10 5.42 98.25 24.38
N MET A 11 5.96 98.36 23.16
CA MET A 11 6.69 99.55 22.72
C MET A 11 6.89 99.63 21.18
N SER A 12 6.51 100.80 20.66
CA SER A 12 6.99 101.50 19.45
C SER A 12 6.86 100.86 18.07
N SER A 13 5.74 101.21 17.43
CA SER A 13 5.66 101.56 16.00
C SER A 13 6.78 102.55 15.62
N THR A 14 7.44 102.32 14.46
CA THR A 14 8.42 103.15 13.69
C THR A 14 9.77 102.49 13.34
N ARG A 15 9.93 101.15 13.44
CA ARG A 15 11.08 100.42 12.84
C ARG A 15 10.71 99.32 11.84
N VAL A 16 9.45 99.27 11.40
CA VAL A 16 8.94 98.21 10.49
C VAL A 16 9.02 98.63 9.01
N PHE A 17 9.08 99.92 8.68
CA PHE A 17 9.06 100.35 7.27
C PHE A 17 10.43 100.32 6.57
N SER A 18 11.56 100.47 7.28
CA SER A 18 12.90 100.46 6.67
C SER A 18 13.54 99.08 6.54
N LEU A 19 13.10 98.09 7.33
CA LEU A 19 13.50 96.69 7.13
C LEU A 19 12.74 96.03 5.98
N TRP A 20 11.47 96.41 5.76
CA TRP A 20 10.66 95.90 4.65
C TRP A 20 11.17 96.36 3.29
N LEU A 21 11.67 97.61 3.17
CA LEU A 21 12.25 98.08 1.90
C LEU A 21 13.60 97.42 1.58
N PHE A 22 14.42 97.12 2.60
CA PHE A 22 15.68 96.38 2.43
C PHE A 22 15.42 94.89 2.13
N PHE A 23 14.41 94.27 2.75
CA PHE A 23 13.99 92.92 2.40
C PHE A 23 13.37 92.84 1.01
N LEU A 24 12.61 93.86 0.57
CA LEU A 24 12.06 93.90 -0.79
C LEU A 24 13.17 94.10 -1.85
N LEU A 25 14.18 94.92 -1.56
CA LEU A 25 15.36 95.10 -2.44
C LEU A 25 16.30 93.89 -2.44
N LEU A 26 16.44 93.17 -1.32
CA LEU A 26 17.16 91.88 -1.27
C LEU A 26 16.38 90.74 -1.93
N PHE A 27 15.04 90.77 -1.91
CA PHE A 27 14.20 89.84 -2.68
C PHE A 27 14.24 90.12 -4.19
N ILE A 28 14.38 91.38 -4.61
CA ILE A 28 14.50 91.74 -6.03
C ILE A 28 15.89 91.41 -6.61
N VAL A 29 16.92 91.22 -5.77
CA VAL A 29 18.29 90.84 -6.20
C VAL A 29 18.58 89.33 -6.09
N SER A 30 17.60 88.51 -5.69
CA SER A 30 17.65 87.04 -5.82
C SER A 30 16.66 86.49 -6.86
N CYS A 31 16.28 87.29 -7.85
CA CYS A 31 15.91 86.70 -9.13
C CYS A 31 17.21 86.20 -9.75
N MET A 32 17.50 84.89 -9.58
CA MET A 32 18.38 84.21 -10.52
C MET A 32 17.79 84.44 -11.91
N ALA A 33 18.37 85.39 -12.64
CA ALA A 33 18.10 85.56 -14.05
C ALA A 33 18.58 84.26 -14.70
N LEU A 34 17.66 83.31 -14.85
CA LEU A 34 17.90 82.08 -15.58
C LEU A 34 18.40 82.47 -16.97
N GLU A 35 19.68 82.23 -17.22
CA GLU A 35 20.33 82.61 -18.46
C GLU A 35 19.62 81.90 -19.62
N VAL A 36 19.23 82.64 -20.65
CA VAL A 36 18.66 82.06 -21.86
C VAL A 36 19.74 81.27 -22.57
N LEU A 37 19.59 79.96 -22.58
CA LEU A 37 20.59 79.02 -23.04
C LEU A 37 20.42 78.74 -24.54
N LEU A 38 19.18 78.78 -25.03
CA LEU A 38 18.85 78.75 -26.44
C LEU A 38 17.57 79.55 -26.72
N GLU A 39 17.65 80.42 -27.72
CA GLU A 39 16.50 81.09 -28.32
C GLU A 39 16.47 80.76 -29.81
N VAL A 40 15.38 80.17 -30.28
CA VAL A 40 15.23 79.76 -31.68
C VAL A 40 13.77 79.83 -32.11
N GLN A 41 13.52 80.12 -33.38
CA GLN A 41 12.20 79.97 -33.97
C GLN A 41 12.01 78.54 -34.48
N LEU A 42 11.04 77.81 -33.93
CA LEU A 42 10.72 76.46 -34.37
C LEU A 42 9.56 76.48 -35.39
N PRO A 43 9.66 75.72 -36.49
CA PRO A 43 8.59 75.61 -37.48
C PRO A 43 7.45 74.73 -36.96
N LEU A 44 6.19 75.14 -37.07
CA LEU A 44 5.01 74.32 -36.79
C LEU A 44 4.55 73.58 -38.07
N GLU A 45 3.92 72.40 -37.96
CA GLU A 45 3.36 71.67 -39.11
C GLU A 45 1.84 71.43 -38.93
N PRO A 46 1.00 71.54 -39.99
CA PRO A 46 0.79 72.68 -40.89
C PRO A 46 -0.44 73.55 -40.51
N PRO A 47 -0.46 74.84 -40.90
CA PRO A 47 0.48 75.54 -41.78
C PRO A 47 1.78 76.00 -41.05
N PRO A 48 2.91 76.21 -41.77
CA PRO A 48 4.20 76.51 -41.18
C PRO A 48 4.30 77.95 -40.65
N GLU A 49 3.82 78.14 -39.42
CA GLU A 49 4.11 79.31 -38.60
C GLU A 49 5.37 79.05 -37.75
N HIS A 50 6.25 80.05 -37.65
CA HIS A 50 7.43 79.98 -36.80
C HIS A 50 7.11 80.61 -35.44
N ARG A 51 7.25 79.87 -34.36
CA ARG A 51 7.01 80.35 -32.99
C ARG A 51 8.30 80.33 -32.18
N GLN A 52 8.46 81.34 -31.33
CA GLN A 52 9.65 81.52 -30.51
C GLN A 52 9.70 80.43 -29.42
N PHE A 53 10.78 79.65 -29.44
CA PHE A 53 11.12 78.67 -28.42
C PHE A 53 12.28 79.21 -27.58
N LEU A 54 12.08 79.17 -26.27
CA LEU A 54 13.04 79.63 -25.27
C LEU A 54 13.41 78.46 -24.36
N LEU A 55 14.69 78.14 -24.27
CA LEU A 55 15.24 77.19 -23.31
C LEU A 55 16.08 77.94 -22.30
N LEU A 56 15.73 77.80 -21.02
CA LEU A 56 16.45 78.41 -19.92
C LEU A 56 17.54 77.47 -19.36
N SER A 57 18.58 78.05 -18.75
CA SER A 57 19.61 77.29 -18.05
C SER A 57 19.00 76.37 -16.98
N GLY A 58 19.36 75.09 -16.98
CA GLY A 58 18.84 74.08 -16.04
C GLY A 58 17.52 73.41 -16.44
N GLN A 59 16.86 73.86 -17.51
CA GLN A 59 15.70 73.14 -18.07
C GLN A 59 16.15 72.01 -18.99
N GLU A 60 15.43 70.89 -18.93
CA GLU A 60 15.64 69.83 -19.90
C GLU A 60 15.00 70.22 -21.25
N PRO A 61 15.76 70.12 -22.37
CA PRO A 61 15.25 70.46 -23.70
C PRO A 61 13.97 69.71 -24.08
N VAL A 62 13.85 68.42 -23.73
CA VAL A 62 12.68 67.62 -24.10
C VAL A 62 11.40 67.99 -23.33
N ASP A 63 11.47 68.39 -22.05
CA ASP A 63 10.28 68.89 -21.32
C ASP A 63 9.77 70.19 -21.90
N THR A 64 10.70 71.11 -22.15
CA THR A 64 10.39 72.44 -22.66
C THR A 64 9.77 72.31 -24.05
N LEU A 65 10.31 71.40 -24.86
CA LEU A 65 9.80 71.09 -26.19
C LEU A 65 8.45 70.35 -26.16
N GLU A 66 8.21 69.48 -25.17
CA GLU A 66 6.92 68.83 -24.98
C GLU A 66 5.83 69.83 -24.57
N ALA A 67 6.13 70.73 -23.63
CA ALA A 67 5.21 71.81 -23.27
C ALA A 67 4.88 72.73 -24.48
N PHE A 68 5.89 73.01 -25.31
CA PHE A 68 5.72 73.74 -26.57
C PHE A 68 4.87 72.95 -27.58
N ARG A 69 5.11 71.64 -27.73
CA ARG A 69 4.36 70.74 -28.59
C ARG A 69 2.88 70.73 -28.22
N VAL A 70 2.55 70.54 -26.94
CA VAL A 70 1.18 70.53 -26.41
C VAL A 70 0.50 71.88 -26.63
N ARG A 71 1.18 72.98 -26.32
CA ARG A 71 0.65 74.35 -26.50
C ARG A 71 0.31 74.67 -27.96
N HIS A 72 1.09 74.15 -28.89
CA HIS A 72 0.97 74.45 -30.32
C HIS A 72 0.43 73.27 -31.16
N GLY A 73 -0.17 72.26 -30.52
CA GLY A 73 -0.87 71.16 -31.19
C GLY A 73 -0.01 70.32 -32.12
N GLN A 74 1.28 70.14 -31.82
CA GLN A 74 2.23 69.44 -32.70
C GLN A 74 2.27 67.91 -32.45
N THR A 75 2.76 67.16 -33.44
CA THR A 75 2.84 65.69 -33.36
C THR A 75 4.05 65.21 -32.54
N LEU A 76 4.02 63.96 -32.04
CA LEU A 76 5.18 63.36 -31.38
C LEU A 76 6.39 63.25 -32.33
N LYS A 77 6.16 62.91 -33.61
CA LYS A 77 7.19 62.88 -34.64
C LYS A 77 7.90 64.22 -34.80
N TRP A 78 7.13 65.31 -34.74
CA TRP A 78 7.68 66.67 -34.73
C TRP A 78 8.59 66.93 -33.53
N ARG A 79 8.19 66.53 -32.32
CA ARG A 79 9.01 66.65 -31.11
C ARG A 79 10.35 65.92 -31.26
N TYR A 80 10.35 64.67 -31.72
CA TYR A 80 11.60 63.92 -31.92
C TYR A 80 12.53 64.63 -32.91
N ASN A 81 12.01 65.10 -34.04
CA ASN A 81 12.80 65.82 -35.04
C ASN A 81 13.39 67.12 -34.49
N MET A 82 12.61 67.91 -33.75
CA MET A 82 13.06 69.17 -33.16
C MET A 82 14.05 68.95 -32.02
N LEU A 83 13.86 67.90 -31.21
CA LEU A 83 14.76 67.56 -30.12
C LEU A 83 16.18 67.28 -30.65
N VAL A 84 16.30 66.47 -31.70
CA VAL A 84 17.60 66.19 -32.35
C VAL A 84 18.30 67.48 -32.79
N GLN A 85 17.57 68.41 -33.41
CA GLN A 85 18.13 69.68 -33.87
C GLN A 85 18.55 70.60 -32.72
N ILE A 86 17.82 70.56 -31.59
CA ILE A 86 18.12 71.34 -30.39
C ILE A 86 19.35 70.76 -29.68
N CYS A 87 19.42 69.43 -29.53
CA CYS A 87 20.51 68.73 -28.84
C CYS A 87 21.84 68.78 -29.58
N GLN A 88 21.86 69.01 -30.88
CA GLN A 88 23.09 69.17 -31.68
C GLN A 88 23.76 70.54 -31.50
N ARG A 89 23.14 71.47 -30.75
CA ARG A 89 23.69 72.82 -30.57
C ARG A 89 24.80 72.82 -29.50
N PRO A 90 25.94 73.52 -29.71
CA PRO A 90 27.12 73.41 -28.85
C PRO A 90 26.93 73.78 -27.36
N ARG A 91 25.91 74.59 -27.04
CA ARG A 91 25.64 75.07 -25.68
C ARG A 91 24.50 74.31 -24.98
N VAL A 92 23.83 73.38 -25.66
CA VAL A 92 22.68 72.62 -25.14
C VAL A 92 23.13 71.24 -24.69
N VAL A 93 22.77 70.86 -23.46
CA VAL A 93 23.00 69.51 -22.94
C VAL A 93 21.64 68.82 -22.82
N CYS A 94 21.42 67.80 -23.63
CA CYS A 94 20.27 66.92 -23.49
C CYS A 94 20.66 65.72 -22.64
N ARG A 95 19.95 65.54 -21.53
CA ARG A 95 20.16 64.42 -20.59
C ARG A 95 19.20 63.27 -20.88
N ARG A 96 18.07 63.53 -21.54
CA ARG A 96 17.04 62.52 -21.85
C ARG A 96 16.27 62.81 -23.13
N GLU A 97 15.74 61.75 -23.73
CA GLU A 97 15.04 61.77 -25.02
C GLU A 97 13.51 61.81 -24.90
N VAL A 98 13.00 61.54 -23.69
CA VAL A 98 11.58 61.49 -23.36
C VAL A 98 11.25 62.51 -22.26
N PRO A 99 10.10 63.21 -22.35
CA PRO A 99 9.69 64.19 -21.36
C PRO A 99 9.28 63.54 -20.05
N MET A 100 9.29 64.33 -18.99
CA MET A 100 8.84 63.93 -17.66
C MET A 100 7.35 64.21 -17.58
N VAL A 101 6.58 63.19 -17.20
CA VAL A 101 5.11 63.27 -17.09
C VAL A 101 4.71 63.71 -15.69
N TYR A 102 5.46 63.30 -14.67
CA TYR A 102 5.15 63.61 -13.28
C TYR A 102 6.42 63.57 -12.43
N SER A 103 6.52 64.44 -11.43
CA SER A 103 7.52 64.32 -10.36
C SER A 103 6.93 64.61 -8.98
N MET A 104 7.52 63.99 -7.96
CA MET A 104 7.10 64.16 -6.58
C MET A 104 8.29 64.01 -5.63
N GLN A 105 8.41 64.94 -4.68
CA GLN A 105 9.39 64.82 -3.59
C GLN A 105 8.91 63.81 -2.56
N ILE A 106 9.71 62.77 -2.30
CA ILE A 106 9.44 61.77 -1.28
C ILE A 106 10.15 62.18 0.01
N GLN A 107 9.42 62.21 1.12
CA GLN A 107 9.97 62.53 2.43
C GLN A 107 10.36 61.27 3.20
N ALA A 108 11.45 61.34 3.96
CA ALA A 108 11.88 60.27 4.86
C ALA A 108 10.96 60.19 6.09
N PRO A 109 10.75 59.00 6.68
CA PRO A 109 9.90 58.82 7.87
C PRO A 109 10.31 59.66 9.09
N GLY A 110 11.59 60.07 9.18
CA GLY A 110 12.13 60.90 10.27
C GLY A 110 12.14 62.41 10.01
N GLY A 111 11.54 62.88 8.91
CA GLY A 111 11.63 64.27 8.46
C GLY A 111 12.90 64.54 7.65
N GLY A 112 12.74 65.07 6.43
CA GLY A 112 13.81 65.30 5.46
C GLY A 112 13.41 64.82 4.06
N ILE A 113 14.00 65.37 3.00
CA ILE A 113 13.74 64.96 1.61
C ILE A 113 14.62 63.74 1.31
N LEU A 114 13.98 62.61 0.98
CA LEU A 114 14.63 61.35 0.68
C LEU A 114 15.11 61.30 -0.79
N GLY A 115 14.34 61.92 -1.69
CA GLY A 115 14.68 62.08 -3.10
C GLY A 115 13.50 62.63 -3.90
N GLU A 116 13.72 62.91 -5.19
CA GLU A 116 12.66 63.24 -6.15
C GLU A 116 12.37 61.99 -7.01
N LEU A 117 11.12 61.54 -7.01
CA LEU A 117 10.64 60.48 -7.90
C LEU A 117 10.21 61.12 -9.20
N GLU A 118 10.80 60.69 -10.32
CA GLU A 118 10.47 61.15 -11.67
C GLU A 118 9.80 60.03 -12.46
N ILE A 119 8.67 60.33 -13.12
CA ILE A 119 7.97 59.44 -14.04
C ILE A 119 8.15 59.97 -15.45
N LEU A 120 8.84 59.21 -16.30
CA LEU A 120 9.09 59.56 -17.69
C LEU A 120 7.96 59.08 -18.61
N GLU A 121 7.81 59.71 -19.76
CA GLU A 121 6.85 59.27 -20.79
C GLU A 121 7.15 57.82 -21.22
N ALA A 122 6.08 57.02 -21.33
CA ALA A 122 6.12 55.59 -21.66
C ALA A 122 6.83 54.67 -20.62
N VAL A 123 7.21 55.19 -19.45
CA VAL A 123 7.65 54.37 -18.32
C VAL A 123 6.47 54.07 -17.41
N GLU A 124 6.28 52.80 -17.08
CA GLU A 124 5.21 52.41 -16.16
C GLU A 124 5.51 52.93 -14.75
N PRO A 125 4.56 53.62 -14.09
CA PRO A 125 4.77 54.16 -12.76
C PRO A 125 5.22 53.13 -11.73
N ALA A 126 4.72 51.88 -11.80
CA ALA A 126 5.17 50.80 -10.91
C ALA A 126 6.68 50.54 -11.01
N ASP A 127 7.27 50.57 -12.21
CA ASP A 127 8.72 50.33 -12.40
C ASP A 127 9.56 51.53 -11.93
N ALA A 128 9.09 52.75 -12.17
CA ALA A 128 9.76 53.96 -11.72
C ALA A 128 9.77 54.04 -10.17
N VAL A 129 8.64 53.72 -9.54
CA VAL A 129 8.54 53.65 -8.08
C VAL A 129 9.43 52.52 -7.53
N LEU A 130 9.46 51.35 -8.19
CA LEU A 130 10.37 50.27 -7.80
C LEU A 130 11.84 50.69 -7.87
N GLY A 131 12.27 51.32 -8.97
CA GLY A 131 13.64 51.81 -9.13
C GLY A 131 14.04 52.79 -8.02
N PHE A 132 13.17 53.74 -7.73
CA PHE A 132 13.34 54.68 -6.62
C PHE A 132 13.39 53.96 -5.25
N ALA A 133 12.48 53.01 -5.03
CA ALA A 133 12.42 52.25 -3.78
C ALA A 133 13.70 51.44 -3.54
N LEU A 134 14.25 50.79 -4.56
CA LEU A 134 15.51 50.03 -4.45
C LEU A 134 16.69 50.95 -4.16
N GLN A 135 16.79 52.10 -4.83
CA GLN A 135 17.86 53.07 -4.61
C GLN A 135 17.90 53.62 -3.17
N HIS A 136 16.72 53.76 -2.55
CA HIS A 136 16.59 54.33 -1.21
C HIS A 136 16.21 53.30 -0.13
N SER A 137 16.31 52.00 -0.42
CA SER A 137 15.98 50.91 0.51
C SER A 137 14.58 51.02 1.14
N ILE A 138 13.60 51.49 0.37
CA ILE A 138 12.21 51.58 0.80
C ILE A 138 11.59 50.17 0.77
N GLY A 139 10.97 49.78 1.88
CA GLY A 139 10.27 48.50 1.99
C GLY A 139 8.96 48.44 1.19
N ARG A 140 8.39 47.23 1.10
CA ARG A 140 7.18 46.95 0.29
C ARG A 140 5.99 47.84 0.61
N GLU A 141 5.70 48.08 1.89
CA GLU A 141 4.58 48.92 2.32
C GLU A 141 4.76 50.39 1.92
N GLY A 142 5.97 50.92 2.08
CA GLY A 142 6.32 52.28 1.62
C GLY A 142 6.18 52.41 0.11
N ARG A 143 6.63 51.41 -0.66
CA ARG A 143 6.47 51.38 -2.12
C ARG A 143 5.01 51.36 -2.55
N ALA A 144 4.19 50.49 -1.96
CA ALA A 144 2.76 50.43 -2.28
C ALA A 144 2.06 51.75 -1.98
N THR A 145 2.44 52.41 -0.89
CA THR A 145 1.92 53.74 -0.53
C THR A 145 2.30 54.79 -1.57
N ILE A 146 3.57 54.83 -2.00
CA ILE A 146 4.04 55.76 -3.04
C ILE A 146 3.34 55.49 -4.37
N LEU A 147 3.24 54.23 -4.80
CA LEU A 147 2.59 53.86 -6.06
C LEU A 147 1.10 54.23 -6.07
N ASN A 148 0.38 53.96 -4.97
CA ASN A 148 -1.02 54.37 -4.84
C ASN A 148 -1.19 55.89 -4.92
N ALA A 149 -0.28 56.65 -4.32
CA ALA A 149 -0.30 58.11 -4.40
C ALA A 149 -0.03 58.60 -5.84
N VAL A 150 0.92 58.00 -6.55
CA VAL A 150 1.24 58.33 -7.95
C VAL A 150 0.07 57.97 -8.88
N CYS A 151 -0.53 56.79 -8.73
CA CYS A 151 -1.64 56.33 -9.57
C CYS A 151 -2.97 57.02 -9.28
N ALA A 152 -3.11 57.71 -8.14
CA ALA A 152 -4.27 58.54 -7.84
C ALA A 152 -4.26 59.88 -8.60
N VAL A 153 -3.14 60.25 -9.23
CA VAL A 153 -3.01 61.51 -9.98
C VAL A 153 -3.70 61.38 -11.35
N PRO A 154 -4.70 62.23 -11.68
CA PRO A 154 -5.54 62.04 -12.87
C PRO A 154 -4.83 62.02 -14.24
N HIS A 155 -3.62 62.58 -14.33
CA HIS A 155 -2.84 62.66 -15.57
C HIS A 155 -1.68 61.64 -15.63
N VAL A 156 -1.58 60.74 -14.65
CA VAL A 156 -0.64 59.63 -14.64
C VAL A 156 -1.39 58.35 -14.97
N THR A 157 -0.97 57.67 -16.04
CA THR A 157 -1.57 56.39 -16.44
C THR A 157 -0.78 55.23 -15.84
N CYS A 158 -1.35 54.55 -14.85
CA CYS A 158 -0.83 53.28 -14.36
C CYS A 158 -1.53 52.12 -15.06
N THR A 159 -0.76 51.29 -15.78
CA THR A 159 -1.29 50.09 -16.43
C THR A 159 -1.21 48.86 -15.54
N ARG A 160 -0.34 48.88 -14.51
CA ARG A 160 -0.19 47.81 -13.51
C ARG A 160 0.21 48.34 -12.14
N TYR A 161 -0.12 47.57 -11.11
CA TYR A 161 0.17 47.88 -9.69
C TYR A 161 1.28 47.01 -9.08
N ARG A 162 1.92 46.18 -9.91
CA ARG A 162 3.06 45.34 -9.52
C ARG A 162 4.20 45.52 -10.49
N ALA A 163 5.40 45.70 -9.98
CA ALA A 163 6.65 45.82 -10.70
C ALA A 163 7.40 44.47 -10.71
N LEU A 164 8.13 44.19 -11.80
CA LEU A 164 8.98 42.99 -11.85
C LEU A 164 10.30 43.34 -11.18
N MET A 165 10.50 42.87 -9.96
CA MET A 165 11.64 43.22 -9.12
C MET A 165 12.89 42.42 -9.48
N HIS A 166 12.73 41.13 -9.78
CA HIS A 166 13.82 40.29 -10.22
C HIS A 166 13.31 39.24 -11.19
N SER A 167 14.16 38.85 -12.12
CA SER A 167 13.82 37.84 -13.12
C SER A 167 15.08 37.08 -13.51
N LYS A 168 15.05 35.76 -13.33
CA LYS A 168 16.22 34.91 -13.60
C LYS A 168 15.81 33.55 -14.16
N THR A 169 16.51 33.13 -15.21
CA THR A 169 16.39 31.76 -15.73
C THR A 169 17.09 30.80 -14.77
N VAL A 170 16.34 29.82 -14.26
CA VAL A 170 16.84 28.75 -13.39
C VAL A 170 17.14 27.53 -14.26
N ALA A 171 18.34 26.96 -14.09
CA ALA A 171 18.79 25.75 -14.78
C ALA A 171 19.13 24.68 -13.75
N GLY A 172 18.89 23.41 -14.11
CA GLY A 172 19.21 22.25 -13.30
C GLY A 172 20.64 21.75 -13.54
N ASP A 173 20.98 20.65 -12.88
CA ASP A 173 22.28 19.99 -13.06
C ASP A 173 22.46 19.58 -14.52
N GLY A 174 23.59 20.00 -15.12
CA GLY A 174 23.88 19.79 -16.55
C GLY A 174 23.44 20.94 -17.47
N GLY A 175 22.93 22.05 -16.94
CA GLY A 175 22.62 23.26 -17.72
C GLY A 175 21.26 23.25 -18.41
N THR A 176 20.44 22.22 -18.19
CA THR A 176 19.06 22.14 -18.69
C THR A 176 18.21 23.24 -18.06
N GLN A 177 17.58 24.07 -18.89
CA GLN A 177 16.72 25.15 -18.42
C GLN A 177 15.45 24.57 -17.77
N ILE A 178 15.23 24.88 -16.49
CA ILE A 178 14.04 24.46 -15.73
C ILE A 178 12.89 25.43 -16.02
N GLY A 179 13.16 26.74 -15.95
CA GLY A 179 12.13 27.76 -16.08
C GLY A 179 12.64 29.14 -15.76
N LYS A 180 11.76 30.14 -15.80
CA LYS A 180 12.06 31.53 -15.47
C LYS A 180 11.40 31.90 -14.14
N LEU A 181 12.20 32.26 -13.14
CA LEU A 181 11.73 32.72 -11.84
C LEU A 181 11.57 34.24 -11.88
N ASP A 182 10.32 34.68 -11.85
CA ASP A 182 9.94 36.09 -11.76
C ASP A 182 9.54 36.40 -10.32
N ILE A 183 10.12 37.47 -9.78
CA ILE A 183 9.86 37.98 -8.44
C ILE A 183 9.18 39.34 -8.59
N TYR A 184 7.93 39.43 -8.15
CA TYR A 184 7.19 40.69 -8.11
C TYR A 184 7.37 41.40 -6.78
N ASP A 185 7.17 42.70 -6.82
CA ASP A 185 7.44 43.61 -5.73
C ASP A 185 6.34 43.57 -4.64
N ASP A 186 5.10 43.25 -5.00
CA ASP A 186 3.93 43.18 -4.11
C ASP A 186 3.83 41.89 -3.28
N VAL A 187 4.68 40.89 -3.54
CA VAL A 187 4.65 39.59 -2.87
C VAL A 187 6.00 39.28 -2.25
N GLU A 188 6.00 38.44 -1.22
CA GLU A 188 7.23 37.95 -0.62
C GLU A 188 7.99 37.04 -1.59
N PRO A 189 9.32 37.24 -1.79
CA PRO A 189 10.12 36.41 -2.68
C PRO A 189 9.99 34.91 -2.38
N ILE A 190 10.00 34.52 -1.09
CA ILE A 190 9.91 33.11 -0.70
C ILE A 190 8.59 32.44 -1.13
N ASP A 191 7.47 33.18 -1.18
CA ASP A 191 6.17 32.63 -1.62
C ASP A 191 6.19 32.30 -3.12
N GLN A 192 6.81 33.16 -3.93
CA GLN A 192 6.93 32.94 -5.38
C GLN A 192 7.96 31.85 -5.70
N ILE A 193 9.06 31.80 -4.95
CA ILE A 193 10.05 30.72 -5.03
C ILE A 193 9.41 29.37 -4.69
N TYR A 194 8.59 29.29 -3.64
CA TYR A 194 7.90 28.05 -3.28
C TYR A 194 6.95 27.58 -4.40
N LYS A 195 6.16 28.49 -4.98
CA LYS A 195 5.30 28.17 -6.13
C LYS A 195 6.12 27.67 -7.31
N PHE A 196 7.24 28.32 -7.63
CA PHE A 196 8.15 27.88 -8.68
C PHE A 196 8.71 26.48 -8.43
N VAL A 197 9.17 26.21 -7.20
CA VAL A 197 9.69 24.90 -6.78
C VAL A 197 8.63 23.81 -6.94
N LYS A 198 7.38 24.07 -6.52
CA LYS A 198 6.27 23.13 -6.66
C LYS A 198 5.87 22.91 -8.13
N ASP A 199 5.75 23.99 -8.90
CA ASP A 199 5.32 23.93 -10.31
C ASP A 199 6.31 23.14 -11.19
N HIS A 200 7.59 23.23 -10.88
CA HIS A 200 8.66 22.53 -11.59
C HIS A 200 9.12 21.24 -10.89
N LYS A 201 8.40 20.80 -9.84
CA LYS A 201 8.66 19.57 -9.08
C LYS A 201 10.11 19.47 -8.56
N LEU A 202 10.67 20.59 -8.12
CA LEU A 202 12.02 20.66 -7.58
C LEU A 202 12.06 20.18 -6.12
N PRO A 203 13.20 19.65 -5.64
CA PRO A 203 13.35 19.22 -4.26
C PRO A 203 13.33 20.44 -3.31
N MET A 204 12.73 20.28 -2.12
CA MET A 204 12.56 21.37 -1.13
C MET A 204 13.85 22.15 -0.80
N PRO A 205 15.06 21.54 -0.71
CA PRO A 205 16.30 22.29 -0.51
C PRO A 205 16.63 23.33 -1.60
N ALA A 206 16.06 23.20 -2.81
CA ALA A 206 16.21 24.21 -3.85
C ALA A 206 15.58 25.56 -3.45
N MET A 207 14.57 25.54 -2.58
CA MET A 207 13.89 26.74 -2.09
C MET A 207 14.86 27.66 -1.33
N GLU A 208 15.65 27.12 -0.40
CA GLU A 208 16.64 27.87 0.38
C GLU A 208 17.75 28.46 -0.51
N GLN A 209 18.21 27.68 -1.50
CA GLN A 209 19.23 28.11 -2.44
C GLN A 209 18.75 29.27 -3.31
N LEU A 210 17.55 29.16 -3.87
CA LEU A 210 16.93 30.20 -4.68
C LEU A 210 16.66 31.45 -3.85
N LEU A 211 16.18 31.31 -2.61
CA LEU A 211 15.94 32.44 -1.71
C LEU A 211 17.22 33.23 -1.48
N ARG A 212 18.31 32.57 -1.09
CA ARG A 212 19.61 33.21 -0.84
C ARG A 212 20.10 33.99 -2.06
N VAL A 213 20.03 33.38 -3.24
CA VAL A 213 20.48 34.01 -4.50
C VAL A 213 19.58 35.20 -4.85
N THR A 214 18.27 35.06 -4.73
CA THR A 214 17.30 36.12 -5.01
C THR A 214 17.49 37.31 -4.06
N CYS A 215 17.56 37.07 -2.74
CA CYS A 215 17.72 38.14 -1.74
C CYS A 215 19.04 38.89 -1.91
N SER A 216 20.14 38.20 -2.24
CA SER A 216 21.41 38.86 -2.55
C SER A 216 21.34 39.79 -3.77
N ALA A 217 20.43 39.53 -4.71
CA ALA A 217 20.26 40.32 -5.93
C ALA A 217 19.32 41.53 -5.75
N ILE A 218 18.31 41.43 -4.88
CA ILE A 218 17.32 42.50 -4.64
C ILE A 218 17.55 43.28 -3.34
N GLY A 219 18.47 42.82 -2.49
CA GLY A 219 18.77 43.36 -1.17
C GLY A 219 17.95 42.70 -0.05
N ASP A 220 18.61 42.38 1.06
CA ASP A 220 18.02 41.63 2.19
C ASP A 220 16.80 42.33 2.81
N SER A 221 16.72 43.66 2.71
CA SER A 221 15.55 44.45 3.16
C SER A 221 14.24 44.11 2.44
N GLN A 222 14.31 43.42 1.28
CA GLN A 222 13.14 43.00 0.50
C GLN A 222 12.72 41.55 0.78
N CYS A 223 13.51 40.81 1.57
CA CYS A 223 13.25 39.45 2.02
C CYS A 223 12.99 39.45 3.53
N LEU A 224 11.73 39.60 3.90
CA LEU A 224 11.26 39.70 5.28
C LEU A 224 10.97 38.34 5.92
N ARG A 225 10.77 37.28 5.12
CA ARG A 225 10.45 35.93 5.60
C ARG A 225 11.31 34.83 5.00
N GLU A 226 11.62 33.84 5.84
CA GLU A 226 12.28 32.59 5.45
C GLU A 226 11.29 31.46 5.15
N LEU A 227 10.07 31.53 5.71
CA LEU A 227 9.00 30.55 5.49
C LEU A 227 7.91 31.12 4.60
N PRO A 228 7.48 30.39 3.54
CA PRO A 228 6.43 30.86 2.66
C PRO A 228 5.04 30.74 3.29
N ILE A 229 4.16 31.66 2.90
CA ILE A 229 2.72 31.56 3.13
C ILE A 229 2.15 30.88 1.89
N VAL A 230 1.74 29.63 2.04
CA VAL A 230 1.30 28.78 0.93
C VAL A 230 -0.12 29.11 0.49
N TYR A 231 -0.92 29.67 1.39
CA TYR A 231 -2.28 30.13 1.11
C TYR A 231 -2.56 31.43 1.87
N SER A 232 -3.14 32.40 1.17
CA SER A 232 -3.55 33.69 1.74
C SER A 232 -4.82 34.16 1.06
N GLN A 233 -5.93 34.22 1.79
CA GLN A 233 -7.20 34.69 1.26
C GLN A 233 -7.91 35.61 2.25
N ARG A 234 -8.41 36.74 1.75
CA ARG A 234 -9.29 37.62 2.52
C ARG A 234 -10.65 36.94 2.70
N ILE A 235 -11.05 36.73 3.95
CA ILE A 235 -12.33 36.11 4.29
C ILE A 235 -13.37 37.20 4.50
N VAL A 236 -14.45 37.10 3.72
CA VAL A 236 -15.62 37.99 3.79
C VAL A 236 -16.83 37.14 4.12
N VAL A 237 -17.55 37.54 5.16
CA VAL A 237 -18.77 36.86 5.62
C VAL A 237 -19.92 37.85 5.55
N LYS A 238 -21.15 37.37 5.34
CA LYS A 238 -22.33 38.23 5.41
C LYS A 238 -22.69 38.43 6.87
N ASP A 239 -22.95 39.66 7.25
CA ASP A 239 -23.44 40.01 8.57
C ASP A 239 -24.88 39.51 8.73
N ASP A 240 -25.16 38.75 9.79
CA ASP A 240 -26.46 38.09 10.00
C ASP A 240 -27.58 39.11 10.34
N GLU A 241 -27.24 40.28 10.87
CA GLU A 241 -28.20 41.32 11.26
C GLU A 241 -28.48 42.31 10.11
N THR A 242 -27.46 42.64 9.33
CA THR A 242 -27.54 43.70 8.31
C THR A 242 -27.46 43.19 6.87
N GLY A 243 -27.08 41.92 6.66
CA GLY A 243 -26.85 41.32 5.34
C GLY A 243 -25.65 41.89 4.57
N ALA A 244 -24.93 42.85 5.15
CA ALA A 244 -23.79 43.52 4.55
C ALA A 244 -22.52 42.65 4.60
N PRO A 245 -21.57 42.80 3.67
CA PRO A 245 -20.31 42.08 3.72
C PRO A 245 -19.42 42.58 4.88
N ARG A 246 -19.22 41.72 5.88
CA ARG A 246 -18.27 41.90 6.99
C ARG A 246 -16.92 41.30 6.61
N GLN A 247 -15.89 42.13 6.52
CA GLN A 247 -14.52 41.67 6.30
C GLN A 247 -13.91 41.23 7.63
N LEU A 248 -13.46 39.98 7.72
CA LEU A 248 -12.93 39.41 8.97
C LEU A 248 -11.41 39.58 9.05
N GLY A 249 -10.72 39.39 7.92
CA GLY A 249 -9.26 39.44 7.86
C GLY A 249 -8.73 38.52 6.77
N ASN A 250 -7.42 38.34 6.75
CA ASN A 250 -6.75 37.42 5.82
C ASN A 250 -6.44 36.12 6.56
N LEU A 251 -6.98 35.00 6.08
CA LEU A 251 -6.56 33.67 6.51
C LEU A 251 -5.23 33.36 5.83
N GLN A 252 -4.20 33.11 6.62
CA GLN A 252 -2.85 32.79 6.13
C GLN A 252 -2.43 31.42 6.65
N ILE A 253 -1.94 30.58 5.74
CA ILE A 253 -1.41 29.25 6.05
C ILE A 253 0.09 29.27 5.75
N PRO A 254 0.96 29.27 6.77
CA PRO A 254 2.40 29.09 6.59
C PRO A 254 2.73 27.66 6.15
N LEU A 255 3.83 27.49 5.42
CA LEU A 255 4.33 26.16 5.04
C LEU A 255 4.60 25.29 6.26
N GLY A 256 4.13 24.04 6.21
CA GLY A 256 4.34 23.03 7.25
C GLY A 256 3.35 23.08 8.42
N GLN A 257 2.47 24.09 8.46
CA GLN A 257 1.37 24.15 9.43
C GLN A 257 0.14 23.40 8.91
N GLU A 258 -0.66 22.83 9.82
CA GLU A 258 -1.87 22.10 9.45
C GLU A 258 -3.02 23.09 9.17
N PRO A 259 -3.60 23.10 7.96
CA PRO A 259 -4.63 24.08 7.61
C PRO A 259 -5.91 23.94 8.44
N ALA A 260 -6.28 22.72 8.83
CA ALA A 260 -7.45 22.49 9.66
C ALA A 260 -7.39 23.25 11.00
N ASP A 261 -6.23 23.25 11.68
CA ASP A 261 -6.06 23.95 12.96
C ASP A 261 -6.10 25.46 12.81
N LEU A 262 -5.41 26.00 11.80
CA LEU A 262 -5.38 27.45 11.57
C LEU A 262 -6.75 28.00 11.19
N VAL A 263 -7.52 27.24 10.40
CA VAL A 263 -8.92 27.60 10.08
C VAL A 263 -9.81 27.51 11.32
N TYR A 264 -9.58 26.53 12.19
CA TYR A 264 -10.30 26.39 13.44
C TYR A 264 -10.05 27.58 14.36
N ASP A 265 -8.79 27.93 14.62
CA ASP A 265 -8.40 29.06 15.46
C ASP A 265 -8.90 30.39 14.88
N PHE A 266 -8.75 30.60 13.58
CA PHE A 266 -9.31 31.76 12.87
C PHE A 266 -10.83 31.81 13.05
N GLY A 267 -11.50 30.68 12.86
CA GLY A 267 -12.94 30.57 12.98
C GLY A 267 -13.46 30.84 14.39
N LEU A 268 -12.78 30.33 15.43
CA LEU A 268 -13.11 30.63 16.81
C LEU A 268 -12.91 32.12 17.13
N HIS A 269 -11.80 32.71 16.70
CA HIS A 269 -11.50 34.12 16.94
C HIS A 269 -12.58 35.06 16.38
N TYR A 270 -13.15 34.74 15.22
CA TYR A 270 -14.18 35.54 14.56
C TYR A 270 -15.62 35.05 14.78
N GLY A 271 -15.83 34.01 15.60
CA GLY A 271 -17.15 33.45 15.92
C GLY A 271 -17.84 32.74 14.74
N LEU A 272 -17.07 32.15 13.82
CA LEU A 272 -17.60 31.48 12.63
C LEU A 272 -18.31 30.17 12.98
N ALA A 273 -19.49 29.95 12.39
CA ALA A 273 -20.20 28.69 12.53
C ALA A 273 -19.41 27.50 11.97
N LYS A 274 -19.55 26.34 12.61
CA LYS A 274 -18.80 25.12 12.28
C LYS A 274 -18.95 24.66 10.82
N PRO A 275 -20.14 24.62 10.19
CA PRO A 275 -20.26 24.25 8.78
C PRO A 275 -19.47 25.17 7.83
N PHE A 276 -19.35 26.46 8.20
CA PHE A 276 -18.55 27.41 7.45
C PHE A 276 -17.05 27.09 7.57
N ARG A 277 -16.57 26.78 8.79
CA ARG A 277 -15.17 26.38 9.02
C ARG A 277 -14.82 25.11 8.25
N GLN A 278 -15.67 24.08 8.28
CA GLN A 278 -15.45 22.83 7.55
C GLN A 278 -15.34 23.05 6.02
N ASN A 279 -16.22 23.88 5.47
CA ASN A 279 -16.14 24.26 4.06
C ASN A 279 -14.86 25.06 3.75
N LEU A 280 -14.47 25.95 4.66
CA LEU A 280 -13.24 26.73 4.52
C LEU A 280 -12.00 25.84 4.53
N VAL A 281 -11.88 24.86 5.46
CA VAL A 281 -10.79 23.87 5.46
C VAL A 281 -10.71 23.15 4.12
N ARG A 282 -11.84 22.62 3.63
CA ARG A 282 -11.87 21.89 2.35
C ARG A 282 -11.40 22.76 1.19
N LYS A 283 -11.87 24.01 1.08
CA LYS A 283 -11.40 24.95 0.05
C LYS A 283 -9.91 25.26 0.14
N VAL A 284 -9.37 25.36 1.35
CA VAL A 284 -7.93 25.57 1.57
C VAL A 284 -7.14 24.33 1.16
N CYS A 285 -7.62 23.14 1.48
CA CYS A 285 -6.99 21.87 1.12
C CYS A 285 -7.08 21.53 -0.37
N GLU A 286 -8.08 22.06 -1.09
CA GLU A 286 -8.19 21.96 -2.55
C GLU A 286 -7.13 22.83 -3.28
N ASP A 287 -6.44 23.74 -2.58
CA ASP A 287 -5.37 24.55 -3.19
C ASP A 287 -4.11 23.72 -3.44
N LYS A 288 -3.66 23.72 -4.70
CA LYS A 288 -2.51 22.92 -5.18
C LYS A 288 -1.20 23.16 -4.41
N TYR A 289 -1.04 24.31 -3.75
CA TYR A 289 0.18 24.70 -3.03
C TYR A 289 0.14 24.33 -1.55
N VAL A 290 -1.04 23.93 -1.04
CA VAL A 290 -1.28 23.55 0.34
C VAL A 290 -1.10 22.04 0.49
N THR A 291 -0.65 21.61 1.66
CA THR A 291 -0.62 20.20 2.04
C THR A 291 -1.43 20.05 3.31
N CYS A 292 -2.57 19.35 3.22
CA CYS A 292 -3.39 19.00 4.37
C CYS A 292 -3.10 17.55 4.75
N LYS A 293 -2.93 17.31 6.06
CA LYS A 293 -2.86 15.95 6.60
C LYS A 293 -4.22 15.49 7.11
N ARG A 294 -5.14 16.44 7.38
CA ARG A 294 -6.47 16.14 7.91
C ARG A 294 -7.44 17.29 7.65
N LEU A 295 -8.72 16.96 7.64
CA LEU A 295 -9.82 17.94 7.50
C LEU A 295 -10.40 18.37 8.85
N LYS A 296 -10.25 17.55 9.89
CA LYS A 296 -10.74 17.87 11.24
C LYS A 296 -9.62 18.49 12.10
N PRO A 297 -9.85 19.63 12.76
CA PRO A 297 -8.87 20.28 13.64
C PRO A 297 -8.61 19.45 14.90
N ILE A 298 -7.41 19.56 15.50
CA ILE A 298 -7.12 18.99 16.82
C ILE A 298 -7.58 20.01 17.86
N VAL A 299 -8.57 19.64 18.68
CA VAL A 299 -9.11 20.49 19.74
C VAL A 299 -8.41 20.27 21.08
N PHE A 300 -7.73 19.13 21.23
CA PHE A 300 -6.95 18.81 22.42
C PHE A 300 -5.75 17.94 22.05
N ALA A 301 -4.59 18.25 22.63
CA ALA A 301 -3.42 17.40 22.56
C ALA A 301 -2.70 17.41 23.92
N SER A 302 -2.32 16.24 24.41
CA SER A 302 -1.52 16.12 25.64
C SER A 302 -0.50 15.00 25.52
N PRO A 303 0.76 15.21 25.93
CA PRO A 303 1.70 14.11 26.10
C PRO A 303 1.16 13.15 27.18
N VAL A 304 1.30 11.85 26.92
CA VAL A 304 0.95 10.78 27.85
C VAL A 304 2.24 10.09 28.27
N SER A 305 2.46 10.01 29.58
CA SER A 305 3.63 9.35 30.18
C SER A 305 3.19 8.14 30.99
N VAL A 306 3.99 7.07 30.95
CA VAL A 306 3.82 5.90 31.84
C VAL A 306 4.47 6.15 33.20
N GLU A 307 4.19 5.29 34.18
CA GLU A 307 4.65 5.41 35.58
C GLU A 307 6.17 5.63 35.73
N ASN A 308 6.97 5.18 34.76
CA ASN A 308 8.43 5.39 34.73
C ASN A 308 8.86 6.81 34.25
N GLY A 309 7.92 7.72 34.01
CA GLY A 309 8.19 9.08 33.50
C GLY A 309 8.52 9.16 32.01
N THR A 310 8.51 8.03 31.29
CA THR A 310 8.73 7.99 29.85
C THR A 310 7.47 8.44 29.11
N THR A 311 7.59 9.46 28.26
CA THR A 311 6.51 9.88 27.36
C THR A 311 6.35 8.85 26.25
N VAL A 312 5.16 8.26 26.18
CA VAL A 312 4.81 7.20 25.24
C VAL A 312 4.30 7.78 23.92
N GLY A 313 3.65 8.94 23.96
CA GLY A 313 3.18 9.65 22.78
C GLY A 313 2.34 10.87 23.16
N VAL A 314 1.69 11.47 22.15
CA VAL A 314 0.75 12.59 22.34
C VAL A 314 -0.66 12.10 21.99
N LEU A 315 -1.55 12.07 22.98
CA LEU A 315 -2.98 11.83 22.76
C LEU A 315 -3.57 13.11 22.16
N SER A 316 -4.06 13.01 20.93
CA SER A 316 -4.77 14.09 20.24
C SER A 316 -6.24 13.74 20.06
N ILE A 317 -7.13 14.71 20.26
CA ILE A 317 -8.58 14.60 20.05
C ILE A 317 -8.97 15.62 18.99
N ARG A 318 -9.67 15.17 17.94
CA ARG A 318 -10.17 16.00 16.84
C ARG A 318 -11.55 16.59 17.17
N GLU A 319 -11.94 17.65 16.48
CA GLU A 319 -13.30 18.22 16.63
C GLU A 319 -14.36 17.14 16.33
N ASP A 320 -15.32 17.01 17.24
CA ASP A 320 -16.38 15.97 17.26
C ASP A 320 -15.93 14.52 17.39
N GLU A 321 -14.65 14.26 17.67
CA GLU A 321 -14.21 12.90 17.99
C GLU A 321 -14.63 12.55 19.42
N GLU A 322 -15.22 11.36 19.60
CA GLU A 322 -15.47 10.82 20.94
C GLU A 322 -14.14 10.49 21.61
N LEU A 323 -14.00 10.83 22.90
CA LEU A 323 -12.77 10.59 23.65
C LEU A 323 -12.33 9.12 23.58
N VAL A 324 -13.27 8.18 23.64
CA VAL A 324 -12.98 6.74 23.52
C VAL A 324 -12.36 6.36 22.17
N ASP A 325 -12.73 7.03 21.07
CA ASP A 325 -12.12 6.75 19.75
C ASP A 325 -10.69 7.28 19.71
N ALA A 326 -10.48 8.50 20.22
CA ALA A 326 -9.16 9.10 20.31
C ALA A 326 -8.21 8.26 21.18
N VAL A 327 -8.69 7.73 22.30
CA VAL A 327 -7.93 6.84 23.19
C VAL A 327 -7.65 5.49 22.52
N HIS A 328 -8.61 4.91 21.80
CA HIS A 328 -8.41 3.67 21.05
C HIS A 328 -7.35 3.84 19.95
N ARG A 329 -7.49 4.89 19.13
CA ARG A 329 -6.51 5.27 18.09
C ARG A 329 -5.12 5.47 18.68
N PHE A 330 -5.02 6.21 19.78
CA PHE A 330 -3.76 6.41 20.49
C PHE A 330 -3.17 5.08 20.99
N SER A 331 -4.01 4.19 21.52
CA SER A 331 -3.54 2.90 22.03
C SER A 331 -2.98 1.99 20.96
N ARG A 332 -3.55 2.00 19.75
CA ARG A 332 -3.01 1.24 18.63
C ARG A 332 -1.62 1.72 18.22
N GLN A 333 -1.39 3.03 18.28
CA GLN A 333 -0.10 3.64 17.92
C GLN A 333 0.98 3.46 18.99
N THR A 334 0.58 3.25 20.24
CA THR A 334 1.49 3.32 21.39
C THR A 334 1.53 2.08 22.29
N ASN A 335 0.72 1.07 21.99
CA ASN A 335 0.63 -0.20 22.70
C ASN A 335 0.49 -0.05 24.24
N ILE A 336 -0.32 0.93 24.67
CA ILE A 336 -0.62 1.15 26.09
C ILE A 336 -1.57 0.07 26.65
N THR A 337 -1.53 -0.14 27.97
CA THR A 337 -2.37 -1.12 28.66
C THR A 337 -3.83 -0.68 28.75
N ARG A 338 -4.75 -1.64 28.91
CA ARG A 338 -6.18 -1.34 29.10
C ARG A 338 -6.45 -0.48 30.34
N ASP A 339 -5.69 -0.68 31.42
CA ASP A 339 -5.81 0.14 32.63
C ASP A 339 -5.45 1.61 32.39
N LEU A 340 -4.42 1.86 31.56
CA LEU A 340 -4.05 3.23 31.18
C LEU A 340 -5.12 3.85 30.26
N GLN A 341 -5.71 3.08 29.34
CA GLN A 341 -6.84 3.56 28.52
C GLN A 341 -8.03 3.99 29.39
N ILE A 342 -8.41 3.17 30.38
CA ILE A 342 -9.51 3.47 31.31
C ILE A 342 -9.17 4.74 32.12
N SER A 343 -7.93 4.85 32.60
CA SER A 343 -7.47 6.01 33.38
C SER A 343 -7.52 7.30 32.54
N LEU A 344 -7.08 7.25 31.28
CA LEU A 344 -7.16 8.39 30.35
C LEU A 344 -8.60 8.80 30.09
N PHE A 345 -9.49 7.83 29.85
CA PHE A 345 -10.91 8.09 29.67
C PHE A 345 -11.51 8.77 30.91
N GLN A 346 -11.30 8.22 32.11
CA GLN A 346 -11.83 8.79 33.35
C GLN A 346 -11.27 10.19 33.67
N ALA A 347 -10.01 10.46 33.35
CA ALA A 347 -9.38 11.75 33.64
C ALA A 347 -9.86 12.88 32.71
N LEU A 348 -10.10 12.57 31.44
CA LEU A 348 -10.46 13.56 30.42
C LEU A 348 -11.96 13.72 30.23
N CYS A 349 -12.75 12.72 30.62
CA CYS A 349 -14.19 12.76 30.46
C CYS A 349 -14.85 13.70 31.48
N GLY A 350 -15.58 14.71 30.99
CA GLY A 350 -16.29 15.68 31.84
C GLY A 350 -15.41 16.74 32.52
N SER A 351 -14.10 16.75 32.29
CA SER A 351 -13.17 17.72 32.89
C SER A 351 -12.99 19.00 32.06
N ARG A 352 -13.42 19.01 30.78
CA ARG A 352 -13.30 20.16 29.87
C ARG A 352 -14.49 20.29 28.93
N ASP A 353 -14.88 21.53 28.66
CA ASP A 353 -15.82 21.85 27.59
C ASP A 353 -15.16 21.56 26.22
N GLY A 354 -15.86 20.83 25.35
CA GLY A 354 -15.43 20.52 23.98
C GLY A 354 -14.88 19.11 23.74
N ILE A 355 -14.69 18.29 24.78
CA ILE A 355 -14.39 16.86 24.64
C ILE A 355 -15.70 16.06 24.69
N LEU A 356 -15.98 15.28 23.65
CA LEU A 356 -17.18 14.43 23.59
C LEU A 356 -16.97 13.13 24.37
N CYS A 357 -18.03 12.77 25.10
CA CYS A 357 -18.02 11.69 26.08
C CYS A 357 -19.40 11.03 26.19
N THR A 358 -20.01 10.70 25.05
CA THR A 358 -21.38 10.16 25.03
C THR A 358 -21.43 8.65 25.17
N ARG A 359 -20.30 7.95 24.99
CA ARG A 359 -20.20 6.49 25.08
C ARG A 359 -18.90 5.99 25.70
N GLY A 360 -18.93 4.75 26.18
CA GLY A 360 -17.81 4.09 26.88
C GLY A 360 -17.01 3.09 26.05
N GLN A 361 -17.37 2.85 24.79
CA GLN A 361 -16.65 1.95 23.87
C GLN A 361 -16.34 2.68 22.59
N ALA A 362 -15.15 2.48 22.01
CA ALA A 362 -14.75 3.07 20.73
C ALA A 362 -15.60 2.50 19.58
N LEU A 363 -15.94 3.32 18.59
CA LEU A 363 -16.68 2.90 17.39
C LEU A 363 -15.65 2.46 16.36
N LEU A 364 -15.65 1.17 16.02
CA LEU A 364 -14.68 0.59 15.09
C LEU A 364 -15.18 0.70 13.64
N ARG A 365 -16.48 0.58 13.44
CA ARG A 365 -17.10 0.60 12.11
C ARG A 365 -18.55 1.06 12.18
N SER A 366 -18.96 1.92 11.26
CA SER A 366 -20.35 2.29 11.03
C SER A 366 -20.64 2.19 9.54
N THR A 367 -21.48 1.23 9.13
CA THR A 367 -21.78 1.00 7.71
C THR A 367 -23.28 1.10 7.47
N PRO A 368 -23.72 1.94 6.50
CA PRO A 368 -25.12 1.96 6.08
C PRO A 368 -25.47 0.67 5.35
N VAL A 369 -26.58 0.04 5.73
CA VAL A 369 -27.13 -1.14 5.06
C VAL A 369 -28.37 -0.71 4.30
N SER A 370 -28.39 -1.00 3.00
CA SER A 370 -29.53 -0.71 2.13
C SER A 370 -30.24 -1.97 1.70
N ASP A 371 -31.52 -1.84 1.33
CA ASP A 371 -32.26 -2.91 0.68
C ASP A 371 -31.89 -3.05 -0.81
N GLY A 372 -32.47 -4.05 -1.49
CA GLY A 372 -32.28 -4.27 -2.92
C GLY A 372 -32.79 -3.14 -3.83
N SER A 373 -33.45 -2.12 -3.27
CA SER A 373 -33.90 -0.90 -3.98
C SER A 373 -32.96 0.30 -3.78
N GLY A 374 -31.95 0.16 -2.91
CA GLY A 374 -31.00 1.22 -2.56
C GLY A 374 -31.45 2.11 -1.40
N GLN A 375 -32.61 1.84 -0.78
CA GLN A 375 -33.06 2.57 0.39
C GLN A 375 -32.29 2.11 1.63
N ILE A 376 -31.72 3.04 2.40
CA ILE A 376 -31.00 2.74 3.64
C ILE A 376 -31.99 2.21 4.68
N LEU A 377 -31.80 0.95 5.09
CA LEU A 377 -32.55 0.28 6.15
C LEU A 377 -32.09 0.76 7.53
N GLY A 378 -30.79 1.01 7.69
CA GLY A 378 -30.19 1.46 8.94
C GLY A 378 -28.66 1.46 8.88
N TYR A 379 -28.03 1.64 10.04
CA TYR A 379 -26.58 1.59 10.19
C TYR A 379 -26.20 0.46 11.14
N VAL A 380 -25.22 -0.35 10.73
CA VAL A 380 -24.59 -1.34 11.59
C VAL A 380 -23.36 -0.70 12.22
N ASN A 381 -23.43 -0.51 13.55
CA ASN A 381 -22.38 0.09 14.36
C ASN A 381 -21.68 -0.99 15.18
N ILE A 382 -20.40 -1.23 14.93
CA ILE A 382 -19.59 -2.21 15.65
C ILE A 382 -18.65 -1.47 16.58
N TYR A 383 -18.80 -1.71 17.88
CA TYR A 383 -17.99 -1.10 18.93
C TYR A 383 -16.87 -2.02 19.42
N GLU A 384 -15.86 -1.44 20.07
CA GLU A 384 -14.73 -2.15 20.67
C GLU A 384 -15.22 -3.28 21.61
N GLY A 385 -14.73 -4.50 21.37
CA GLY A 385 -15.03 -5.69 22.15
C GLY A 385 -16.33 -6.40 21.77
N GLN A 386 -17.08 -5.91 20.77
CA GLN A 386 -18.22 -6.63 20.22
C GLN A 386 -17.79 -7.62 19.13
N GLU A 387 -18.46 -8.78 19.08
CA GLU A 387 -18.32 -9.69 17.96
C GLU A 387 -19.18 -9.19 16.78
N PRO A 388 -18.61 -8.93 15.59
CA PRO A 388 -19.36 -8.48 14.42
C PRO A 388 -20.56 -9.38 14.08
N ALA A 389 -20.41 -10.70 14.22
CA ALA A 389 -21.49 -11.65 13.95
C ALA A 389 -22.73 -11.43 14.84
N ASP A 390 -22.57 -11.06 16.11
CA ASP A 390 -23.73 -10.79 16.98
C ASP A 390 -24.46 -9.52 16.54
N VAL A 391 -23.70 -8.47 16.24
CA VAL A 391 -24.25 -7.18 15.84
C VAL A 391 -24.99 -7.29 14.51
N VAL A 392 -24.39 -7.99 13.54
CA VAL A 392 -24.99 -8.23 12.22
C VAL A 392 -26.22 -9.11 12.34
N TYR A 393 -26.20 -10.15 13.17
CA TYR A 393 -27.36 -11.02 13.37
C TYR A 393 -28.52 -10.27 14.02
N GLN A 394 -28.25 -9.48 15.06
CA GLN A 394 -29.26 -8.65 15.71
C GLN A 394 -29.89 -7.65 14.72
N PHE A 395 -29.06 -7.02 13.87
CA PHE A 395 -29.55 -6.14 12.82
C PHE A 395 -30.40 -6.89 11.79
N ALA A 396 -29.96 -8.08 11.37
CA ALA A 396 -30.67 -8.92 10.41
C ALA A 396 -32.04 -9.36 10.93
N GLU A 397 -32.15 -9.76 12.21
CA GLU A 397 -33.43 -10.06 12.85
C GLU A 397 -34.34 -8.84 12.93
N GLN A 398 -33.80 -7.69 13.35
CA GLN A 398 -34.56 -6.45 13.47
C GLN A 398 -35.18 -6.01 12.13
N HIS A 399 -34.49 -6.28 11.02
CA HIS A 399 -34.90 -5.90 9.68
C HIS A 399 -35.44 -7.07 8.83
N ASN A 400 -35.64 -8.26 9.41
CA ASN A 400 -36.11 -9.48 8.75
C ASN A 400 -35.34 -9.84 7.46
N LEU A 401 -34.01 -9.75 7.49
CA LEU A 401 -33.16 -10.12 6.35
C LEU A 401 -33.18 -11.64 6.12
N ALA A 402 -33.06 -12.08 4.86
CA ALA A 402 -32.97 -13.50 4.55
C ALA A 402 -31.65 -14.09 5.08
N PRO A 403 -31.59 -15.39 5.45
CA PRO A 403 -30.36 -16.01 5.95
C PRO A 403 -29.15 -15.87 5.02
N GLY A 404 -29.36 -15.88 3.69
CA GLY A 404 -28.27 -15.67 2.72
C GLY A 404 -27.75 -14.23 2.68
N ASP A 405 -28.59 -13.23 2.95
CA ASP A 405 -28.19 -11.83 2.96
C ASP A 405 -27.44 -11.47 4.24
N HIS A 406 -27.76 -12.15 5.34
CA HIS A 406 -27.01 -12.08 6.61
C HIS A 406 -25.54 -12.46 6.42
N ASP A 407 -25.26 -13.59 5.78
CA ASP A 407 -23.90 -14.09 5.59
C ASP A 407 -23.09 -13.15 4.68
N VAL A 408 -23.72 -12.63 3.62
CA VAL A 408 -23.09 -11.63 2.73
C VAL A 408 -22.78 -10.34 3.48
N LEU A 409 -23.70 -9.88 4.32
CA LEU A 409 -23.51 -8.67 5.13
C LEU A 409 -22.35 -8.88 6.11
N LEU A 410 -22.31 -9.98 6.85
CA LEU A 410 -21.23 -10.30 7.78
C LEU A 410 -19.88 -10.43 7.04
N ASP A 411 -19.86 -11.09 5.88
CA ASP A 411 -18.66 -11.21 5.07
C ASP A 411 -18.10 -9.86 4.62
N SER A 412 -18.96 -8.88 4.35
CA SER A 412 -18.52 -7.52 3.99
C SER A 412 -17.77 -6.81 5.13
N PHE A 413 -18.09 -7.12 6.40
CA PHE A 413 -17.38 -6.59 7.57
C PHE A 413 -16.09 -7.37 7.86
N CYS A 414 -16.14 -8.69 7.71
CA CYS A 414 -15.07 -9.59 8.13
C CYS A 414 -14.00 -9.81 7.06
N ASN A 415 -14.35 -9.64 5.78
CA ASN A 415 -13.45 -9.68 4.62
C ASN A 415 -13.78 -8.50 3.69
N PRO A 416 -13.53 -7.25 4.11
CA PRO A 416 -13.80 -6.11 3.25
C PRO A 416 -12.99 -6.27 1.94
N PRO A 417 -13.60 -6.02 0.77
CA PRO A 417 -12.88 -6.07 -0.49
C PRO A 417 -11.67 -5.14 -0.44
N LYS A 418 -10.52 -5.62 -0.92
CA LYS A 418 -9.30 -4.80 -0.96
C LYS A 418 -9.61 -3.49 -1.70
N PRO A 419 -9.27 -2.32 -1.13
CA PRO A 419 -9.53 -1.06 -1.80
C PRO A 419 -8.83 -1.06 -3.16
N THR A 420 -9.57 -0.66 -4.19
CA THR A 420 -9.04 -0.41 -5.52
C THR A 420 -7.97 0.69 -5.42
N PRO A 421 -6.78 0.54 -6.03
CA PRO A 421 -5.76 1.58 -5.98
C PRO A 421 -6.32 2.86 -6.64
N GLY A 422 -6.56 3.89 -5.82
CA GLY A 422 -7.08 5.19 -6.27
C GLY A 422 -8.40 5.67 -5.65
N GLN A 423 -8.98 4.96 -4.67
CA GLN A 423 -10.07 5.51 -3.84
C GLN A 423 -9.50 6.09 -2.54
N ASP A 424 -9.58 7.43 -2.45
CA ASP A 424 -9.45 8.33 -1.31
C ASP A 424 -8.65 7.81 -0.10
N GLU A 425 -7.39 8.26 0.00
CA GLU A 425 -6.50 8.11 1.16
C GLU A 425 -6.98 8.91 2.41
N ASP A 426 -8.18 9.49 2.38
CA ASP A 426 -8.58 10.55 3.31
C ASP A 426 -9.13 10.06 4.66
N ASP A 427 -9.40 8.76 4.82
CA ASP A 427 -9.87 8.19 6.08
C ASP A 427 -8.97 7.02 6.53
N GLU A 428 -7.75 7.33 6.98
CA GLU A 428 -6.87 6.37 7.68
C GLU A 428 -7.56 5.66 8.86
N ASP A 429 -8.65 6.24 9.40
CA ASP A 429 -9.45 5.71 10.50
C ASP A 429 -10.55 4.72 10.05
N GLU A 430 -10.96 4.72 8.77
CA GLU A 430 -12.02 3.83 8.25
C GLU A 430 -11.48 2.50 7.70
N ASN A 431 -10.21 2.12 7.92
CA ASN A 431 -9.68 0.83 7.46
C ASN A 431 -9.27 -0.11 8.60
N GLU A 432 -9.92 0.01 9.77
CA GLU A 432 -9.74 -0.94 10.85
C GLU A 432 -10.28 -2.32 10.46
N THR A 433 -9.38 -3.31 10.49
CA THR A 433 -9.70 -4.71 10.24
C THR A 433 -10.47 -5.25 11.45
N LEU A 434 -11.74 -5.56 11.25
CA LEU A 434 -12.55 -6.14 12.30
C LEU A 434 -12.09 -7.57 12.57
N THR A 435 -11.88 -7.90 13.84
CA THR A 435 -11.60 -9.29 14.22
C THR A 435 -12.94 -10.03 14.31
N CYS A 436 -13.24 -10.82 13.29
CA CYS A 436 -14.39 -11.71 13.33
C CYS A 436 -13.94 -13.08 13.80
N SER A 437 -14.42 -13.50 14.97
CA SER A 437 -14.11 -14.81 15.52
C SER A 437 -15.12 -15.88 15.09
N ARG A 438 -16.33 -15.49 14.67
CA ARG A 438 -17.41 -16.41 14.29
C ARG A 438 -18.36 -15.84 13.24
N TYR A 439 -19.26 -16.70 12.76
CA TYR A 439 -20.21 -16.40 11.68
C TYR A 439 -21.65 -16.19 12.12
N ALA A 440 -21.96 -16.52 13.37
CA ALA A 440 -23.30 -16.41 13.93
C ALA A 440 -23.24 -16.33 15.47
N PRO A 441 -24.32 -15.89 16.14
CA PRO A 441 -24.47 -15.88 17.60
C PRO A 441 -24.27 -17.27 18.23
N VAL A 442 -23.68 -17.34 19.43
CA VAL A 442 -23.61 -18.59 20.21
C VAL A 442 -24.98 -18.86 20.83
N VAL A 443 -25.62 -19.97 20.45
CA VAL A 443 -26.93 -20.38 21.00
C VAL A 443 -26.82 -21.38 22.14
N PHE A 444 -25.71 -22.12 22.20
CA PHE A 444 -25.44 -23.08 23.27
C PHE A 444 -23.95 -23.16 23.58
N ARG A 445 -23.63 -23.29 24.88
CA ARG A 445 -22.26 -23.47 25.37
C ARG A 445 -22.20 -24.59 26.39
N ALA A 446 -21.20 -25.45 26.30
CA ALA A 446 -20.96 -26.50 27.29
C ALA A 446 -19.47 -26.72 27.53
N PRO A 447 -19.01 -26.80 28.79
CA PRO A 447 -17.65 -27.25 29.07
C PRO A 447 -17.49 -28.73 28.71
N VAL A 448 -16.43 -29.07 28.00
CA VAL A 448 -16.08 -30.44 27.62
C VAL A 448 -14.78 -30.83 28.30
N ALA A 449 -14.75 -32.02 28.89
CA ALA A 449 -13.57 -32.63 29.49
C ALA A 449 -13.20 -33.91 28.75
N ALA A 450 -11.91 -34.22 28.70
CA ALA A 450 -11.40 -35.47 28.17
C ALA A 450 -11.74 -36.63 29.11
N GLN A 451 -11.62 -37.87 28.61
CA GLN A 451 -11.92 -39.08 29.40
C GLN A 451 -11.07 -39.22 30.67
N ASN A 452 -9.87 -38.61 30.69
CA ASN A 452 -8.97 -38.56 31.84
C ASN A 452 -9.36 -37.47 32.88
N GLY A 453 -10.44 -36.71 32.65
CA GLY A 453 -10.92 -35.63 33.51
C GLY A 453 -10.31 -34.25 33.26
N SER A 454 -9.36 -34.11 32.32
CA SER A 454 -8.80 -32.79 31.98
C SER A 454 -9.79 -31.95 31.19
N GLN A 455 -9.98 -30.68 31.56
CA GLN A 455 -10.82 -29.76 30.78
C GLN A 455 -10.20 -29.52 29.40
N LEU A 456 -10.95 -29.84 28.33
CA LEU A 456 -10.54 -29.59 26.95
C LEU A 456 -10.87 -28.16 26.53
N GLY A 457 -12.03 -27.64 26.97
CA GLY A 457 -12.45 -26.29 26.68
C GLY A 457 -13.97 -26.12 26.74
N ILE A 458 -14.47 -25.05 26.14
CA ILE A 458 -15.91 -24.80 25.99
C ILE A 458 -16.28 -25.09 24.53
N LEU A 459 -17.23 -25.99 24.34
CA LEU A 459 -17.92 -26.21 23.08
C LEU A 459 -18.96 -25.11 22.89
N GLU A 460 -18.92 -24.44 21.76
CA GLU A 460 -19.89 -23.42 21.36
C GLU A 460 -20.63 -23.88 20.10
N VAL A 461 -21.95 -23.92 20.17
CA VAL A 461 -22.85 -24.17 19.04
C VAL A 461 -23.42 -22.83 18.60
N LEU A 462 -23.25 -22.51 17.31
CA LEU A 462 -23.70 -21.26 16.73
C LEU A 462 -25.16 -21.33 16.27
N ALA A 463 -25.82 -20.20 16.08
CA ALA A 463 -27.17 -20.15 15.51
C ALA A 463 -27.18 -20.73 14.10
N ASN A 464 -28.23 -21.49 13.78
CA ASN A 464 -28.38 -22.27 12.53
C ASN A 464 -27.31 -23.35 12.29
N GLU A 465 -26.44 -23.60 13.27
CA GLU A 465 -25.47 -24.69 13.25
C GLU A 465 -26.05 -25.91 14.00
N GLU A 466 -25.86 -27.10 13.45
CA GLU A 466 -26.24 -28.32 14.14
C GLU A 466 -25.18 -28.70 15.18
N PRO A 467 -25.54 -29.26 16.35
CA PRO A 467 -24.57 -29.70 17.35
C PRO A 467 -23.46 -30.62 16.81
N ALA A 468 -23.75 -31.44 15.80
CA ALA A 468 -22.76 -32.28 15.14
C ALA A 468 -21.62 -31.47 14.48
N ASP A 469 -21.93 -30.32 13.88
CA ASP A 469 -20.96 -29.45 13.20
C ASP A 469 -20.05 -28.76 14.22
N ALA A 470 -20.65 -28.26 15.31
CA ALA A 470 -19.92 -27.65 16.41
C ALA A 470 -18.95 -28.65 17.06
N VAL A 471 -19.39 -29.90 17.26
CA VAL A 471 -18.57 -30.97 17.82
C VAL A 471 -17.47 -31.42 16.85
N ALA A 472 -17.74 -31.47 15.54
CA ALA A 472 -16.71 -31.74 14.55
C ALA A 472 -15.59 -30.67 14.60
N ARG A 473 -15.97 -29.39 14.61
CA ARG A 473 -15.02 -28.26 14.76
C ARG A 473 -14.23 -28.34 16.06
N PHE A 474 -14.90 -28.55 17.19
CA PHE A 474 -14.26 -28.66 18.50
C PHE A 474 -13.35 -29.89 18.59
N GLY A 475 -13.82 -31.04 18.13
CA GLY A 475 -13.08 -32.30 18.16
C GLY A 475 -11.82 -32.25 17.32
N ASN A 476 -11.86 -31.65 16.11
CA ASN A 476 -10.67 -31.45 15.29
C ASN A 476 -9.67 -30.42 15.87
N LYS A 477 -10.13 -29.50 16.73
CA LYS A 477 -9.23 -28.60 17.46
C LYS A 477 -8.48 -29.30 18.59
N HIS A 478 -9.07 -30.35 19.14
CA HIS A 478 -8.56 -31.08 20.30
C HIS A 478 -8.13 -32.52 19.96
N ASP A 479 -7.94 -32.83 18.67
CA ASP A 479 -7.53 -34.15 18.16
C ASP A 479 -8.36 -35.33 18.69
N LEU A 480 -9.68 -35.12 18.84
CA LEU A 480 -10.60 -36.14 19.36
C LEU A 480 -10.91 -37.22 18.33
N GLY A 481 -10.99 -38.46 18.80
CA GLY A 481 -11.37 -39.60 17.97
C GLY A 481 -12.86 -39.60 17.56
N PRO A 482 -13.25 -40.40 16.55
CA PRO A 482 -14.64 -40.49 16.10
C PRO A 482 -15.63 -40.88 17.20
N GLU A 483 -15.25 -41.81 18.07
CA GLU A 483 -16.10 -42.27 19.19
C GLU A 483 -16.28 -41.20 20.27
N GLU A 484 -15.25 -40.41 20.55
CA GLU A 484 -15.31 -39.30 21.50
C GLU A 484 -16.24 -38.20 20.99
N LYS A 485 -16.09 -37.83 19.71
CA LYS A 485 -16.98 -36.88 19.04
C LYS A 485 -18.43 -37.36 19.07
N LYS A 486 -18.69 -38.63 18.72
CA LYS A 486 -20.04 -39.22 18.76
C LYS A 486 -20.66 -39.16 20.16
N SER A 487 -19.87 -39.43 21.20
CA SER A 487 -20.30 -39.31 22.59
C SER A 487 -20.69 -37.86 22.94
N ILE A 488 -19.86 -36.89 22.53
CA ILE A 488 -20.13 -35.46 22.78
C ILE A 488 -21.39 -34.99 22.02
N VAL A 489 -21.57 -35.36 20.74
CA VAL A 489 -22.80 -35.04 19.98
C VAL A 489 -24.03 -35.52 20.74
N ASN A 490 -24.05 -36.78 21.15
CA ASN A 490 -25.18 -37.34 21.91
C ASN A 490 -25.43 -36.62 23.24
N GLY A 491 -24.38 -36.19 23.93
CA GLY A 491 -24.49 -35.42 25.17
C GLY A 491 -25.08 -34.02 24.93
N VAL A 492 -24.58 -33.31 23.91
CA VAL A 492 -25.01 -31.96 23.55
C VAL A 492 -26.45 -31.97 23.07
N CYS A 493 -26.82 -32.89 22.18
CA CYS A 493 -28.18 -33.01 21.65
C CYS A 493 -29.23 -33.23 22.75
N LYS A 494 -28.88 -33.98 23.81
CA LYS A 494 -29.77 -34.18 24.97
C LYS A 494 -29.85 -32.95 25.88
N ALA A 495 -28.74 -32.21 26.01
CA ALA A 495 -28.63 -31.10 26.95
C ALA A 495 -29.10 -29.75 26.38
N SER A 496 -28.98 -29.55 25.07
CA SER A 496 -29.25 -28.26 24.42
C SER A 496 -30.70 -28.07 24.01
N GLY A 497 -31.44 -29.15 23.76
CA GLY A 497 -32.78 -29.09 23.17
C GLY A 497 -32.79 -28.62 21.71
N LEU A 498 -31.62 -28.51 21.07
CA LEU A 498 -31.47 -28.16 19.65
C LEU A 498 -31.80 -29.37 18.77
N GLU A 499 -32.24 -29.12 17.53
CA GLU A 499 -32.47 -30.18 16.56
C GLU A 499 -31.16 -30.88 16.21
N CYS A 500 -31.14 -32.20 16.42
CA CYS A 500 -30.04 -33.07 16.06
C CYS A 500 -30.54 -34.17 15.15
N THR A 501 -30.13 -34.11 13.90
CA THR A 501 -30.48 -35.00 12.81
C THR A 501 -29.30 -35.87 12.36
N ARG A 502 -28.05 -35.43 12.56
CA ARG A 502 -26.82 -36.04 12.08
C ARG A 502 -25.90 -36.49 13.21
N GLU A 503 -25.23 -37.62 13.00
CA GLU A 503 -24.14 -38.10 13.87
C GLU A 503 -22.77 -37.52 13.49
N VAL A 504 -22.62 -37.05 12.25
CA VAL A 504 -21.37 -36.52 11.69
C VAL A 504 -21.57 -35.07 11.27
N GLY A 505 -20.70 -34.20 11.76
CA GLY A 505 -20.71 -32.77 11.43
C GLY A 505 -20.21 -32.48 10.02
N VAL A 506 -20.71 -31.41 9.43
CA VAL A 506 -20.22 -30.77 8.22
C VAL A 506 -19.18 -29.74 8.66
N LEU A 507 -17.93 -29.95 8.28
CA LEU A 507 -16.84 -29.01 8.56
C LEU A 507 -16.88 -27.81 7.62
N TYR A 508 -17.28 -28.07 6.37
CA TYR A 508 -17.30 -27.08 5.32
C TYR A 508 -18.37 -27.40 4.29
N GLU A 509 -19.07 -26.38 3.80
CA GLU A 509 -19.91 -26.48 2.61
C GLU A 509 -19.32 -25.54 1.56
N ALA A 510 -18.81 -26.11 0.46
CA ALA A 510 -18.28 -25.33 -0.65
C ALA A 510 -19.39 -25.04 -1.66
N ILE A 511 -19.33 -23.87 -2.29
CA ILE A 511 -20.22 -23.52 -3.41
C ILE A 511 -19.43 -23.64 -4.70
N TYR A 512 -19.78 -24.62 -5.53
CA TYR A 512 -19.19 -24.78 -6.86
C TYR A 512 -20.09 -24.14 -7.91
N THR A 513 -19.52 -23.26 -8.73
CA THR A 513 -20.24 -22.67 -9.88
C THR A 513 -19.90 -23.46 -11.14
N LEU A 514 -20.91 -24.12 -11.70
CA LEU A 514 -20.80 -24.84 -12.96
C LEU A 514 -20.56 -23.86 -14.13
N PRO A 515 -20.01 -24.32 -15.27
CA PRO A 515 -19.78 -23.47 -16.44
C PRO A 515 -21.04 -22.79 -17.00
N ASP A 516 -22.23 -23.31 -16.68
CA ASP A 516 -23.54 -22.75 -17.06
C ASP A 516 -24.07 -21.71 -16.04
N GLY A 517 -23.30 -21.37 -15.02
CA GLY A 517 -23.64 -20.39 -13.98
C GLY A 517 -24.46 -20.94 -12.82
N ARG A 518 -24.87 -22.21 -12.84
CA ARG A 518 -25.57 -22.83 -11.71
C ARG A 518 -24.63 -23.02 -10.53
N ARG A 519 -25.12 -22.73 -9.32
CA ARG A 519 -24.37 -22.89 -8.07
C ARG A 519 -24.88 -24.13 -7.33
N GLU A 520 -23.99 -25.06 -7.04
CA GLU A 520 -24.28 -26.26 -6.24
C GLU A 520 -23.48 -26.23 -4.94
N ARG A 521 -24.09 -26.74 -3.87
CA ARG A 521 -23.47 -26.86 -2.54
C ARG A 521 -22.89 -28.26 -2.38
N LEU A 522 -21.64 -28.34 -1.92
CA LEU A 522 -20.92 -29.58 -1.66
C LEU A 522 -20.49 -29.62 -0.20
N PRO A 523 -21.15 -30.43 0.66
CA PRO A 523 -20.76 -30.60 2.05
C PRO A 523 -19.54 -31.52 2.19
N PHE A 524 -18.62 -31.14 3.08
CA PHE A 524 -17.47 -31.90 3.52
C PHE A 524 -17.68 -32.32 4.96
N TYR A 525 -17.89 -33.63 5.16
CA TYR A 525 -18.14 -34.18 6.48
C TYR A 525 -16.85 -34.44 7.25
N ASP A 526 -16.94 -34.42 8.57
CA ASP A 526 -15.84 -34.75 9.45
C ASP A 526 -15.32 -36.17 9.20
N GLY A 527 -14.00 -36.32 9.18
CA GLY A 527 -13.31 -37.58 8.87
C GLY A 527 -13.17 -37.91 7.37
N GLN A 528 -13.82 -37.18 6.46
CA GLN A 528 -13.60 -37.35 5.02
C GLN A 528 -12.38 -36.55 4.55
N ASP A 529 -11.60 -37.11 3.63
CA ASP A 529 -10.55 -36.34 2.94
C ASP A 529 -11.19 -35.52 1.81
N SER A 530 -10.93 -34.22 1.79
CA SER A 530 -11.51 -33.30 0.82
C SER A 530 -11.20 -33.67 -0.63
N THR A 531 -10.05 -34.29 -0.87
CA THR A 531 -9.63 -34.72 -2.20
C THR A 531 -10.51 -35.84 -2.74
N ASP A 532 -10.90 -36.80 -1.89
CA ASP A 532 -11.80 -37.89 -2.29
C ASP A 532 -13.22 -37.36 -2.59
N VAL A 533 -13.72 -36.44 -1.75
CA VAL A 533 -15.05 -35.83 -1.94
C VAL A 533 -15.12 -35.07 -3.27
N ILE A 534 -14.08 -34.29 -3.59
CA ILE A 534 -13.99 -33.55 -4.85
C ILE A 534 -13.81 -34.49 -6.04
N TYR A 535 -13.09 -35.61 -5.87
CA TYR A 535 -12.96 -36.63 -6.92
C TYR A 535 -14.31 -37.24 -7.28
N GLU A 536 -15.06 -37.74 -6.31
CA GLU A 536 -16.38 -38.35 -6.53
C GLU A 536 -17.38 -37.34 -7.12
N TYR A 537 -17.41 -36.11 -6.58
CA TYR A 537 -18.22 -35.02 -7.15
C TYR A 537 -17.81 -34.70 -8.59
N GLY A 538 -16.50 -34.67 -8.86
CA GLY A 538 -15.95 -34.43 -10.18
C GLY A 538 -16.35 -35.50 -11.18
N LEU A 539 -16.34 -36.78 -10.80
CA LEU A 539 -16.84 -37.87 -11.65
C LEU A 539 -18.34 -37.70 -11.96
N MET A 540 -19.16 -37.38 -10.94
CA MET A 540 -20.60 -37.16 -11.11
C MET A 540 -20.95 -35.97 -12.02
N ARG A 541 -20.08 -34.95 -12.09
CA ARG A 541 -20.25 -33.74 -12.91
C ARG A 541 -19.36 -33.70 -14.14
N ASN A 542 -18.65 -34.79 -14.43
CA ASN A 542 -17.73 -34.93 -15.55
C ASN A 542 -16.68 -33.80 -15.61
N LEU A 543 -16.14 -33.42 -14.45
CA LEU A 543 -15.12 -32.39 -14.32
C LEU A 543 -13.76 -32.90 -14.79
N THR A 544 -13.02 -32.04 -15.50
CA THR A 544 -11.63 -32.30 -15.89
C THR A 544 -10.71 -32.35 -14.66
N LEU A 545 -9.55 -33.00 -14.80
CA LEU A 545 -8.52 -33.02 -13.74
C LEU A 545 -8.15 -31.61 -13.26
N ARG A 546 -7.99 -30.66 -14.19
CA ARG A 546 -7.65 -29.26 -13.87
C ARG A 546 -8.74 -28.56 -13.06
N GLN A 547 -10.01 -28.79 -13.41
CA GLN A 547 -11.14 -28.24 -12.65
C GLN A 547 -11.19 -28.81 -11.24
N ARG A 548 -10.96 -30.12 -11.07
CA ARG A 548 -10.87 -30.75 -9.75
C ARG A 548 -9.72 -30.18 -8.91
N GLN A 549 -8.53 -30.04 -9.49
CA GLN A 549 -7.37 -29.48 -8.80
C GLN A 549 -7.59 -28.04 -8.36
N LYS A 550 -8.13 -27.19 -9.25
CA LYS A 550 -8.44 -25.80 -8.91
C LYS A 550 -9.46 -25.72 -7.78
N PHE A 551 -10.51 -26.53 -7.85
CA PHE A 551 -11.53 -26.57 -6.80
C PHE A 551 -10.96 -27.06 -5.46
N LEU A 552 -10.07 -28.07 -5.47
CA LEU A 552 -9.38 -28.53 -4.28
C LEU A 552 -8.50 -27.45 -3.66
N ILE A 553 -7.74 -26.71 -4.47
CA ILE A 553 -6.91 -25.58 -4.01
C ILE A 553 -7.77 -24.49 -3.36
N GLU A 554 -8.91 -24.15 -3.96
CA GLU A 554 -9.86 -23.17 -3.40
C GLU A 554 -10.43 -23.65 -2.06
N VAL A 555 -10.84 -24.92 -1.97
CA VAL A 555 -11.39 -25.53 -0.76
C VAL A 555 -10.36 -25.59 0.37
N CYS A 556 -9.13 -26.00 0.06
CA CYS A 556 -8.10 -26.25 1.07
C CYS A 556 -7.35 -24.99 1.52
N ASN A 557 -7.40 -23.90 0.75
CA ASN A 557 -6.80 -22.61 1.11
C ASN A 557 -7.81 -21.58 1.64
N GLU A 558 -9.06 -21.97 1.88
CA GLU A 558 -10.07 -21.09 2.48
C GLU A 558 -9.62 -20.64 3.89
N PRO A 559 -9.32 -19.34 4.12
CA PRO A 559 -8.64 -18.86 5.33
C PRO A 559 -9.35 -19.18 6.64
N ARG A 560 -10.66 -19.44 6.57
CA ARG A 560 -11.53 -19.54 7.73
C ARG A 560 -11.90 -20.98 8.11
N LYS A 561 -11.39 -22.03 7.43
CA LYS A 561 -11.80 -23.42 7.68
C LYS A 561 -10.64 -24.43 7.73
N ARG A 562 -10.90 -25.57 8.41
CA ARG A 562 -10.03 -26.75 8.55
C ARG A 562 -10.64 -27.99 7.86
N PRO A 563 -10.97 -27.97 6.56
CA PRO A 563 -11.29 -29.21 5.87
C PRO A 563 -10.06 -30.14 5.87
N ASN A 564 -10.28 -31.45 5.92
CA ASN A 564 -9.19 -32.42 6.03
C ASN A 564 -8.54 -32.64 4.65
N CYS A 565 -7.53 -31.82 4.35
CA CYS A 565 -6.78 -31.86 3.09
C CYS A 565 -5.42 -32.55 3.31
N THR A 566 -5.41 -33.87 3.54
CA THR A 566 -4.16 -34.57 3.88
C THR A 566 -3.27 -34.85 2.66
N ARG A 567 -3.88 -34.96 1.47
CA ARG A 567 -3.21 -35.36 0.23
C ARG A 567 -3.81 -34.66 -0.97
N ALA A 568 -3.04 -34.51 -2.03
CA ALA A 568 -3.52 -33.94 -3.29
C ALA A 568 -4.09 -34.98 -4.27
N GLU A 569 -3.66 -36.24 -4.15
CA GLU A 569 -4.12 -37.34 -4.99
C GLU A 569 -5.28 -38.10 -4.32
N PRO A 570 -6.44 -38.28 -4.99
CA PRO A 570 -7.56 -39.00 -4.42
C PRO A 570 -7.25 -40.48 -4.28
N MET A 571 -7.80 -41.09 -3.23
CA MET A 571 -7.69 -42.52 -2.98
C MET A 571 -8.76 -43.27 -3.76
N LEU A 572 -8.32 -44.11 -4.68
CA LEU A 572 -9.21 -44.88 -5.56
C LEU A 572 -9.66 -46.18 -4.89
N ILE A 573 -8.72 -46.85 -4.22
CA ILE A 573 -8.93 -48.13 -3.54
C ILE A 573 -8.24 -48.11 -2.18
N ASN A 574 -8.92 -48.65 -1.17
CA ASN A 574 -8.37 -48.90 0.17
C ASN A 574 -8.81 -50.31 0.63
N ILE A 575 -7.89 -51.27 0.62
CA ILE A 575 -8.19 -52.66 0.98
C ILE A 575 -7.44 -53.01 2.27
N PRO A 576 -8.14 -53.30 3.38
CA PRO A 576 -7.50 -53.80 4.59
C PRO A 576 -7.10 -55.27 4.39
N VAL A 577 -5.81 -55.56 4.55
CA VAL A 577 -5.24 -56.90 4.45
C VAL A 577 -5.00 -57.44 5.86
N TRP A 578 -5.53 -58.62 6.12
CA TRP A 578 -5.49 -59.28 7.43
C TRP A 578 -4.63 -60.53 7.34
N GLU A 579 -3.77 -60.75 8.34
CA GLU A 579 -2.99 -61.98 8.49
C GLU A 579 -3.85 -63.08 9.13
N SER A 580 -4.70 -62.69 10.08
CA SER A 580 -5.64 -63.57 10.78
C SER A 580 -6.91 -62.80 11.14
N ALA A 581 -7.92 -63.48 11.69
CA ALA A 581 -9.20 -62.86 12.07
C ALA A 581 -9.07 -61.68 13.06
N SER A 582 -7.96 -61.59 13.80
CA SER A 582 -7.70 -60.53 14.79
C SER A 582 -6.51 -59.63 14.45
N THR A 583 -5.67 -60.00 13.48
CA THR A 583 -4.41 -59.30 13.20
C THR A 583 -4.45 -58.66 11.82
N LYS A 584 -4.58 -57.33 11.80
CA LYS A 584 -4.46 -56.52 10.58
C LYS A 584 -2.99 -56.38 10.21
N LEU A 585 -2.65 -56.75 8.98
CA LEU A 585 -1.29 -56.66 8.47
C LEU A 585 -0.98 -55.26 7.91
N GLY A 586 -1.94 -54.66 7.22
CA GLY A 586 -1.85 -53.30 6.71
C GLY A 586 -3.00 -52.96 5.76
N ASP A 587 -2.92 -51.79 5.12
CA ASP A 587 -3.86 -51.35 4.08
C ASP A 587 -3.13 -51.23 2.73
N VAL A 588 -3.75 -51.75 1.67
CA VAL A 588 -3.34 -51.48 0.29
C VAL A 588 -4.12 -50.26 -0.19
N GLN A 589 -3.44 -49.13 -0.28
CA GLN A 589 -3.99 -47.83 -0.69
C GLN A 589 -3.45 -47.46 -2.06
N ILE A 590 -4.34 -47.24 -3.03
CA ILE A 590 -3.98 -46.87 -4.40
C ILE A 590 -4.52 -45.48 -4.70
N LEU A 591 -3.62 -44.55 -5.02
CA LEU A 591 -3.93 -43.17 -5.36
C LEU A 591 -4.05 -42.98 -6.89
N GLU A 592 -4.74 -41.92 -7.30
CA GLU A 592 -4.90 -41.57 -8.72
C GLU A 592 -3.54 -41.33 -9.41
N GLY A 593 -3.24 -42.14 -10.42
CA GLY A 593 -2.01 -42.06 -11.22
C GLY A 593 -0.93 -43.07 -10.83
N GLN A 594 -1.13 -43.86 -9.77
CA GLN A 594 -0.25 -44.98 -9.45
C GLN A 594 -0.57 -46.21 -10.28
N GLU A 595 0.46 -47.01 -10.58
CA GLU A 595 0.26 -48.34 -11.16
C GLU A 595 -0.14 -49.32 -10.05
N PRO A 596 -1.32 -49.95 -10.12
CA PRO A 596 -1.79 -50.79 -9.03
C PRO A 596 -0.90 -52.01 -8.74
N VAL A 597 -0.30 -52.62 -9.78
CA VAL A 597 0.61 -53.77 -9.59
C VAL A 597 1.89 -53.40 -8.85
N ASP A 598 2.39 -52.17 -9.01
CA ASP A 598 3.59 -51.69 -8.32
C ASP A 598 3.28 -51.46 -6.83
N VAL A 599 2.10 -50.91 -6.52
CA VAL A 599 1.63 -50.70 -5.14
C VAL A 599 1.44 -52.02 -4.40
N VAL A 600 0.81 -53.01 -5.05
CA VAL A 600 0.65 -54.36 -4.47
C VAL A 600 2.01 -55.01 -4.24
N TYR A 601 2.93 -54.90 -5.19
CA TYR A 601 4.30 -55.39 -5.03
C TYR A 601 5.01 -54.73 -3.85
N ALA A 602 4.93 -53.39 -3.72
CA ALA A 602 5.55 -52.65 -2.63
C ALA A 602 4.97 -53.08 -1.26
N PHE A 603 3.66 -53.31 -1.19
CA PHE A 603 3.00 -53.85 0.01
C PHE A 603 3.54 -55.24 0.36
N MET A 604 3.63 -56.13 -0.63
CA MET A 604 4.16 -57.49 -0.44
C MET A 604 5.63 -57.50 -0.01
N GLU A 605 6.44 -56.58 -0.55
CA GLU A 605 7.86 -56.42 -0.18
C GLU A 605 8.03 -55.92 1.23
N LYS A 606 7.20 -54.96 1.66
CA LYS A 606 7.22 -54.44 3.02
C LYS A 606 6.88 -55.50 4.08
N HIS A 607 6.05 -56.47 3.73
CA HIS A 607 5.54 -57.50 4.65
C HIS A 607 6.09 -58.92 4.38
N ASP A 608 7.08 -59.07 3.48
CA ASP A 608 7.71 -60.35 3.11
C ASP A 608 6.74 -61.48 2.66
N LEU A 609 5.70 -61.11 1.90
CA LEU A 609 4.58 -62.01 1.53
C LEU A 609 4.77 -62.79 0.21
N PHE A 610 5.98 -62.88 -0.35
CA PHE A 610 6.18 -63.49 -1.67
C PHE A 610 6.09 -65.03 -1.69
N GLN A 611 6.23 -65.67 -0.52
CA GLN A 611 6.08 -67.13 -0.39
C GLN A 611 4.61 -67.56 -0.16
N THR A 612 3.69 -66.62 0.07
CA THR A 612 2.25 -66.88 0.17
C THR A 612 1.61 -66.78 -1.21
N ALA A 613 1.84 -67.79 -2.06
CA ALA A 613 1.36 -67.84 -3.45
C ALA A 613 -0.12 -67.41 -3.66
N PRO A 614 -1.11 -67.84 -2.85
CA PRO A 614 -2.50 -67.43 -3.08
C PRO A 614 -2.76 -65.95 -2.78
N LEU A 615 -2.02 -65.32 -1.86
CA LEU A 615 -2.27 -63.93 -1.47
C LEU A 615 -1.80 -62.94 -2.55
N ASN A 616 -0.70 -63.24 -3.23
CA ASN A 616 -0.16 -62.40 -4.31
C ASN A 616 -1.15 -62.29 -5.48
N THR A 617 -1.54 -63.44 -6.04
CA THR A 617 -2.44 -63.49 -7.20
C THR A 617 -3.81 -62.91 -6.87
N THR A 618 -4.34 -63.22 -5.68
CA THR A 618 -5.64 -62.68 -5.26
C THR A 618 -5.63 -61.18 -5.06
N LEU A 619 -4.60 -60.58 -4.44
CA LEU A 619 -4.54 -59.13 -4.26
C LEU A 619 -4.43 -58.40 -5.61
N ILE A 620 -3.59 -58.90 -6.53
CA ILE A 620 -3.48 -58.33 -7.88
C ILE A 620 -4.81 -58.45 -8.63
N GLU A 621 -5.47 -59.61 -8.56
CA GLU A 621 -6.77 -59.84 -9.21
C GLU A 621 -7.87 -58.94 -8.63
N ILE A 622 -7.95 -58.81 -7.30
CA ILE A 622 -8.93 -57.94 -6.62
C ILE A 622 -8.75 -56.48 -7.07
N VAL A 623 -7.50 -56.03 -7.10
CA VAL A 623 -7.17 -54.65 -7.46
C VAL A 623 -7.40 -54.39 -8.96
N CYS A 624 -6.89 -55.26 -9.83
CA CYS A 624 -6.96 -55.05 -11.29
C CYS A 624 -8.31 -55.38 -11.92
N ASN A 625 -9.18 -56.14 -11.24
CA ASN A 625 -10.57 -56.33 -11.68
C ASN A 625 -11.50 -55.21 -11.20
N SER A 626 -11.02 -54.28 -10.37
CA SER A 626 -11.82 -53.14 -9.92
C SER A 626 -12.07 -52.16 -11.07
N THR A 627 -13.27 -51.60 -11.14
CA THR A 627 -13.61 -50.54 -12.11
C THR A 627 -13.04 -49.17 -11.73
N ARG A 628 -12.43 -49.04 -10.54
CA ARG A 628 -11.89 -47.77 -10.03
C ARG A 628 -10.44 -47.48 -10.44
N VAL A 629 -9.70 -48.47 -10.94
CA VAL A 629 -8.28 -48.32 -11.30
C VAL A 629 -8.00 -48.95 -12.66
N GLU A 630 -6.97 -48.47 -13.35
CA GLU A 630 -6.49 -49.04 -14.60
C GLU A 630 -5.14 -49.74 -14.36
N CYS A 631 -5.09 -51.06 -14.56
CA CYS A 631 -3.84 -51.81 -14.57
C CYS A 631 -3.26 -51.84 -15.98
N ASN A 632 -2.27 -50.98 -16.24
CA ASN A 632 -1.61 -50.88 -17.54
C ASN A 632 -0.55 -51.96 -17.73
N ARG A 633 -0.03 -52.52 -16.63
CA ARG A 633 1.03 -53.54 -16.65
C ARG A 633 0.63 -54.79 -15.88
N THR A 634 1.15 -55.91 -16.34
CA THR A 634 1.06 -57.22 -15.66
C THR A 634 2.28 -57.51 -14.79
N GLN A 635 3.45 -56.93 -15.12
CA GLN A 635 4.67 -57.07 -14.34
C GLN A 635 4.91 -55.82 -13.47
N PRO A 636 5.10 -56.00 -12.15
CA PRO A 636 5.40 -54.90 -11.26
C PRO A 636 6.82 -54.39 -11.49
N ARG A 637 7.00 -53.11 -11.27
CA ARG A 637 8.30 -52.45 -11.17
C ARG A 637 8.48 -51.93 -9.75
N ARG A 638 9.75 -51.85 -9.35
CA ARG A 638 10.10 -51.45 -8.00
C ARG A 638 10.11 -49.92 -7.89
N THR A 639 9.38 -49.40 -6.90
CA THR A 639 9.51 -48.02 -6.43
C THR A 639 10.84 -47.89 -5.68
N LEU A 640 11.72 -47.02 -6.16
CA LEU A 640 13.05 -46.84 -5.57
C LEU A 640 12.99 -45.90 -4.36
N PHE A 641 12.26 -44.80 -4.51
CA PHE A 641 12.02 -43.80 -3.48
C PHE A 641 10.78 -42.96 -3.84
N SER A 642 10.27 -42.23 -2.86
CA SER A 642 9.22 -41.22 -3.04
C SER A 642 9.72 -39.86 -2.57
N VAL A 643 9.22 -38.80 -3.22
CA VAL A 643 9.51 -37.40 -2.90
C VAL A 643 8.18 -36.73 -2.57
N GLN A 644 8.15 -36.02 -1.45
CA GLN A 644 7.01 -35.16 -1.08
C GLN A 644 7.25 -33.76 -1.62
N ALA A 645 6.28 -33.21 -2.35
CA ALA A 645 6.32 -31.86 -2.89
C ALA A 645 5.06 -31.10 -2.46
N THR A 646 5.22 -29.94 -1.83
CA THR A 646 4.09 -29.11 -1.43
C THR A 646 3.84 -27.99 -2.44
N TYR A 647 2.62 -27.87 -2.95
CA TYR A 647 2.19 -26.82 -3.86
C TYR A 647 0.81 -26.31 -3.49
N ALA A 648 0.64 -24.99 -3.45
CA ALA A 648 -0.61 -24.34 -3.05
C ALA A 648 -1.21 -24.92 -1.75
N GLY A 649 -0.36 -25.19 -0.75
CA GLY A 649 -0.77 -25.74 0.56
C GLY A 649 -1.03 -27.25 0.59
N LEU A 650 -0.96 -27.94 -0.55
CA LEU A 650 -1.26 -29.38 -0.66
C LEU A 650 0.02 -30.21 -0.83
N SER A 651 0.09 -31.36 -0.17
CA SER A 651 1.21 -32.31 -0.32
C SER A 651 0.93 -33.31 -1.44
N HIS A 652 1.83 -33.34 -2.41
CA HIS A 652 1.87 -34.29 -3.52
C HIS A 652 2.94 -35.35 -3.29
N THR A 653 2.63 -36.60 -3.58
CA THR A 653 3.61 -37.70 -3.52
C THR A 653 4.07 -38.07 -4.93
N LEU A 654 5.37 -37.90 -5.21
CA LEU A 654 6.00 -38.31 -6.45
C LEU A 654 6.84 -39.58 -6.23
N GLU A 655 6.45 -40.69 -6.86
CA GLU A 655 7.18 -41.95 -6.78
C GLU A 655 8.12 -42.14 -7.97
N TYR A 656 9.39 -42.42 -7.68
CA TYR A 656 10.35 -42.82 -8.71
C TYR A 656 10.31 -44.35 -8.86
N VAL A 657 9.49 -44.80 -9.80
CA VAL A 657 9.45 -46.20 -10.24
C VAL A 657 10.55 -46.42 -11.27
N ARG A 658 11.31 -47.53 -11.13
CA ARG A 658 12.37 -47.87 -12.09
C ARG A 658 11.81 -47.92 -13.53
N PRO A 659 12.41 -47.19 -14.50
CA PRO A 659 12.01 -47.28 -15.90
C PRO A 659 12.56 -48.54 -16.58
N GLU A 660 12.07 -48.86 -17.78
CA GLU A 660 12.67 -49.90 -18.63
C GLU A 660 14.07 -49.50 -19.14
N SER A 661 14.27 -48.21 -19.39
CA SER A 661 15.53 -47.61 -19.79
C SER A 661 15.71 -46.28 -19.07
N ASP A 662 16.93 -46.03 -18.56
CA ASP A 662 17.30 -44.76 -17.94
C ASP A 662 17.27 -43.60 -18.95
N TRP A 663 17.37 -43.90 -20.25
CA TRP A 663 17.39 -42.93 -21.34
C TRP A 663 16.22 -43.17 -22.30
N ILE A 664 15.44 -42.12 -22.55
CA ILE A 664 14.38 -42.07 -23.56
C ILE A 664 14.91 -41.27 -24.74
N CYS A 665 14.94 -41.89 -25.91
CA CYS A 665 15.56 -41.31 -27.08
C CYS A 665 14.56 -41.18 -28.23
N GLU A 666 14.32 -39.95 -28.67
CA GLU A 666 13.41 -39.63 -29.78
C GLU A 666 14.20 -39.29 -31.05
N THR A 667 13.73 -39.74 -32.20
CA THR A 667 14.35 -39.46 -33.49
C THR A 667 13.89 -38.10 -34.00
N GLU A 668 14.82 -37.19 -34.27
CA GLU A 668 14.48 -35.85 -34.77
C GLU A 668 14.13 -35.86 -36.27
N PRO A 669 13.20 -35.00 -36.73
CA PRO A 669 12.73 -34.97 -38.12
C PRO A 669 13.82 -34.74 -39.18
N HIS A 670 14.94 -34.13 -38.78
CA HIS A 670 16.04 -33.76 -39.69
C HIS A 670 17.27 -34.68 -39.59
N GLY A 671 17.13 -35.83 -38.91
CA GLY A 671 18.22 -36.78 -38.69
C GLY A 671 19.02 -36.43 -37.43
N GLY A 672 18.96 -37.34 -36.46
CA GLY A 672 19.54 -37.16 -35.12
C GLY A 672 18.69 -37.90 -34.10
N GLN A 673 19.27 -38.24 -32.95
CA GLN A 673 18.56 -38.86 -31.84
C GLN A 673 18.77 -38.01 -30.59
N ARG A 674 17.68 -37.46 -30.05
CA ARG A 674 17.70 -36.69 -28.80
C ARG A 674 17.36 -37.62 -27.66
N CYS A 675 18.35 -37.92 -26.82
CA CYS A 675 18.17 -38.73 -25.62
C CYS A 675 18.01 -37.83 -24.39
N VAL A 676 16.98 -38.10 -23.60
CA VAL A 676 16.68 -37.41 -22.34
C VAL A 676 16.61 -38.46 -21.23
N HIS A 677 17.18 -38.15 -20.07
CA HIS A 677 17.15 -39.06 -18.93
C HIS A 677 15.71 -39.18 -18.38
N TYR A 678 15.29 -40.37 -17.94
CA TYR A 678 13.93 -40.63 -17.47
C TYR A 678 13.49 -39.68 -16.34
N VAL A 679 14.42 -39.32 -15.44
CA VAL A 679 14.18 -38.34 -14.37
C VAL A 679 13.65 -37.00 -14.91
N GLU A 680 14.18 -36.52 -16.03
CA GLU A 680 13.73 -35.26 -16.66
C GLU A 680 12.33 -35.40 -17.23
N VAL A 681 12.03 -36.56 -17.83
CA VAL A 681 10.70 -36.87 -18.35
C VAL A 681 9.68 -36.96 -17.21
N LEU A 682 10.05 -37.61 -16.10
CA LEU A 682 9.20 -37.73 -14.92
C LEU A 682 8.92 -36.38 -14.27
N ALA A 683 9.96 -35.55 -14.08
CA ALA A 683 9.82 -34.20 -13.54
C ALA A 683 8.88 -33.35 -14.41
N LYS A 684 9.06 -33.39 -15.74
CA LYS A 684 8.21 -32.67 -16.69
C LYS A 684 6.76 -33.14 -16.62
N LYS A 685 6.51 -34.45 -16.69
CA LYS A 685 5.14 -35.02 -16.61
C LYS A 685 4.46 -34.68 -15.29
N PHE A 686 5.19 -34.73 -14.18
CA PHE A 686 4.67 -34.37 -12.87
C PHE A 686 4.24 -32.88 -12.83
N CYS A 687 5.11 -31.97 -13.28
CA CYS A 687 4.80 -30.55 -13.32
C CYS A 687 3.65 -30.21 -14.29
N GLU A 688 3.60 -30.82 -15.47
CA GLU A 688 2.50 -30.63 -16.43
C GLU A 688 1.15 -31.10 -15.88
N ARG A 689 1.16 -32.12 -15.02
CA ARG A 689 -0.06 -32.69 -14.41
C ARG A 689 -0.50 -31.95 -13.16
N HIS A 690 0.41 -31.52 -12.29
CA HIS A 690 0.09 -31.04 -10.94
C HIS A 690 0.40 -29.57 -10.69
N MET A 691 1.38 -28.98 -11.41
CA MET A 691 1.92 -27.65 -11.13
C MET A 691 2.05 -26.83 -12.42
N TYR A 692 0.98 -26.82 -13.24
CA TYR A 692 1.00 -26.30 -14.60
C TYR A 692 1.14 -24.77 -14.70
N GLU A 693 0.95 -24.02 -13.61
CA GLU A 693 1.13 -22.57 -13.55
C GLU A 693 2.52 -22.17 -13.02
N TRP A 694 3.34 -23.13 -12.57
CA TRP A 694 4.63 -22.85 -11.96
C TRP A 694 5.80 -23.16 -12.88
N ASP A 695 6.29 -22.15 -13.58
CA ASP A 695 7.37 -22.26 -14.58
C ASP A 695 8.67 -22.88 -14.01
N ALA A 696 8.96 -22.64 -12.73
CA ALA A 696 10.16 -23.17 -12.08
C ALA A 696 9.99 -24.61 -11.52
N CYS A 697 8.81 -25.23 -11.66
CA CYS A 697 8.56 -26.57 -11.16
C CYS A 697 9.55 -27.59 -11.74
N GLY A 698 9.73 -27.56 -13.07
CA GLY A 698 10.51 -28.57 -13.78
C GLY A 698 11.96 -28.66 -13.27
N SER A 699 12.61 -27.53 -13.06
CA SER A 699 14.00 -27.49 -12.56
C SER A 699 14.10 -27.92 -11.09
N ARG A 700 13.17 -27.50 -10.24
CA ARG A 700 13.15 -27.84 -8.80
C ARG A 700 12.91 -29.33 -8.56
N ILE A 701 11.91 -29.90 -9.22
CA ILE A 701 11.59 -31.32 -9.10
C ILE A 701 12.72 -32.18 -9.69
N LEU A 702 13.29 -31.77 -10.83
CA LEU A 702 14.43 -32.46 -11.43
C LEU A 702 15.63 -32.53 -10.48
N GLU A 703 15.98 -31.42 -9.84
CA GLU A 703 17.09 -31.37 -8.88
C GLU A 703 16.82 -32.26 -7.67
N ALA A 704 15.62 -32.21 -7.09
CA ALA A 704 15.22 -33.07 -5.98
C ALA A 704 15.28 -34.56 -6.35
N LEU A 705 14.78 -34.94 -7.53
CA LEU A 705 14.82 -36.33 -7.99
C LEU A 705 16.25 -36.83 -8.23
N ARG A 706 17.12 -36.01 -8.85
CA ARG A 706 18.53 -36.38 -9.07
C ARG A 706 19.26 -36.61 -7.76
N GLN A 707 19.09 -35.71 -6.80
CA GLN A 707 19.70 -35.82 -5.48
C GLN A 707 19.23 -37.09 -4.74
N GLN A 708 17.93 -37.38 -4.77
CA GLN A 708 17.38 -38.59 -4.14
C GLN A 708 17.82 -39.87 -4.86
N LEU A 709 17.96 -39.84 -6.19
CA LEU A 709 18.47 -40.96 -6.96
C LEU A 709 19.93 -41.28 -6.58
N GLU A 710 20.78 -40.27 -6.44
CA GLU A 710 22.16 -40.45 -5.96
C GLU A 710 22.22 -41.05 -4.56
N PHE A 711 21.41 -40.53 -3.62
CA PHE A 711 21.31 -41.09 -2.27
C PHE A 711 20.82 -42.53 -2.28
N TYR A 712 19.81 -42.83 -3.10
CA TYR A 712 19.30 -44.17 -3.27
C TYR A 712 20.38 -45.11 -3.79
N GLU A 713 21.12 -44.74 -4.84
CA GLU A 713 22.19 -45.56 -5.40
C GLU A 713 23.26 -45.90 -4.35
N ILE A 714 23.73 -44.92 -3.59
CA ILE A 714 24.72 -45.12 -2.54
C ILE A 714 24.20 -46.11 -1.48
N ARG A 715 22.94 -45.96 -1.05
CA ARG A 715 22.32 -46.85 -0.05
C ARG A 715 22.10 -48.26 -0.61
N MET A 716 21.66 -48.37 -1.85
CA MET A 716 21.38 -49.64 -2.53
C MET A 716 22.64 -50.51 -2.63
N TRP A 717 23.79 -49.93 -3.01
CA TRP A 717 25.05 -50.68 -3.11
C TRP A 717 25.62 -51.13 -1.75
N LYS A 718 25.21 -50.47 -0.65
CA LYS A 718 25.54 -50.88 0.72
C LYS A 718 24.52 -51.88 1.29
N ALA A 719 23.30 -51.90 0.76
CA ALA A 719 22.23 -52.75 1.23
C ALA A 719 22.49 -54.24 0.91
N LYS A 720 21.84 -55.12 1.69
CA LYS A 720 21.91 -56.57 1.49
C LYS A 720 21.02 -57.05 0.33
N ASP A 721 20.10 -56.22 -0.15
CA ASP A 721 19.13 -56.60 -1.16
C ASP A 721 19.77 -56.88 -2.53
N MET A 722 19.80 -58.16 -2.92
CA MET A 722 20.38 -58.63 -4.17
C MET A 722 19.53 -58.30 -5.39
N TYR A 723 18.19 -58.27 -5.25
CA TYR A 723 17.30 -57.87 -6.35
C TYR A 723 17.44 -56.38 -6.65
N ALA A 724 17.59 -55.55 -5.62
CA ALA A 724 17.85 -54.11 -5.79
C ALA A 724 19.09 -53.84 -6.66
N LYS A 725 20.16 -54.61 -6.43
CA LYS A 725 21.46 -54.53 -7.14
C LYS A 725 21.36 -54.92 -8.61
N LEU A 726 20.61 -55.97 -8.93
CA LEU A 726 20.35 -56.36 -10.33
C LEU A 726 19.27 -55.53 -11.00
N GLY A 727 18.58 -54.69 -10.24
CA GLY A 727 17.53 -53.85 -10.77
C GLY A 727 16.19 -54.57 -10.96
N LEU A 728 15.96 -55.68 -10.26
CA LEU A 728 14.84 -56.59 -10.48
C LEU A 728 13.86 -56.60 -9.31
N VAL A 729 12.69 -57.20 -9.56
CA VAL A 729 11.68 -57.56 -8.55
C VAL A 729 11.86 -59.02 -8.12
N LYS A 730 11.38 -59.41 -6.93
CA LYS A 730 11.51 -60.80 -6.42
C LYS A 730 10.87 -61.85 -7.34
N THR A 731 9.89 -61.46 -8.16
CA THR A 731 9.22 -62.32 -9.14
C THR A 731 9.97 -62.48 -10.47
N ALA A 732 11.17 -61.91 -10.61
CA ALA A 732 11.94 -61.96 -11.86
C ALA A 732 12.32 -63.40 -12.27
N SER A 733 12.20 -63.68 -13.58
CA SER A 733 12.59 -64.95 -14.18
C SER A 733 14.11 -65.08 -14.28
N ARG A 734 14.61 -66.30 -14.51
CA ARG A 734 16.04 -66.54 -14.69
C ARG A 734 16.60 -65.77 -15.89
N GLU A 735 15.86 -65.72 -16.99
CA GLU A 735 16.23 -64.99 -18.20
C GLU A 735 16.37 -63.48 -17.93
N GLN A 736 15.50 -62.92 -17.08
CA GLN A 736 15.58 -61.51 -16.67
C GLN A 736 16.81 -61.25 -15.78
N ILE A 737 17.15 -62.20 -14.89
CA ILE A 737 18.36 -62.15 -14.04
C ILE A 737 19.62 -62.17 -14.91
N ASP A 738 19.69 -63.09 -15.88
CA ASP A 738 20.81 -63.21 -16.82
C ASP A 738 20.96 -61.93 -17.67
N ALA A 739 19.86 -61.41 -18.22
CA ALA A 739 19.85 -60.19 -19.03
C ALA A 739 20.30 -58.96 -18.24
N ALA A 740 19.80 -58.80 -17.00
CA ALA A 740 20.15 -57.68 -16.13
C ALA A 740 21.64 -57.72 -15.74
N TYR A 741 22.15 -58.88 -15.33
CA TYR A 741 23.56 -59.04 -14.98
C TYR A 741 24.49 -58.74 -16.16
N ASN A 742 24.19 -59.31 -17.34
CA ASN A 742 24.99 -59.09 -18.56
C ASN A 742 25.02 -57.63 -19.00
N THR A 743 23.95 -56.87 -18.71
CA THR A 743 23.88 -55.44 -19.00
C THR A 743 24.69 -54.64 -17.98
N LEU A 744 24.50 -54.91 -16.68
CA LEU A 744 25.13 -54.15 -15.60
C LEU A 744 26.65 -54.37 -15.51
N VAL A 745 27.14 -55.57 -15.79
CA VAL A 745 28.59 -55.87 -15.79
C VAL A 745 29.35 -55.10 -16.88
N LYS A 746 28.70 -54.79 -18.01
CA LYS A 746 29.31 -53.94 -19.05
C LYS A 746 29.53 -52.51 -18.55
N ARG A 747 28.66 -52.03 -17.65
CA ARG A 747 28.72 -50.69 -17.05
C ARG A 747 29.66 -50.65 -15.82
N PHE A 748 29.53 -51.62 -14.93
CA PHE A 748 30.28 -51.74 -13.68
C PHE A 748 31.21 -52.96 -13.77
N ASN A 749 32.38 -52.76 -14.37
CA ASN A 749 33.38 -53.82 -14.52
C ASN A 749 34.47 -53.70 -13.45
N ASN A 750 35.39 -54.67 -13.42
CA ASN A 750 36.47 -54.69 -12.43
C ASN A 750 37.43 -53.50 -12.51
N GLU A 751 37.53 -52.86 -13.67
CA GLU A 751 38.43 -51.73 -13.91
C GLU A 751 37.79 -50.40 -13.53
N THR A 752 36.48 -50.23 -13.79
CA THR A 752 35.75 -48.99 -13.50
C THR A 752 35.29 -48.92 -12.06
N GLU A 753 34.63 -49.98 -11.57
CA GLU A 753 33.96 -49.99 -10.27
C GLU A 753 34.06 -51.38 -9.59
N PRO A 754 35.24 -51.77 -9.06
CA PRO A 754 35.50 -53.13 -8.57
C PRO A 754 34.56 -53.57 -7.44
N TYR A 755 34.23 -52.65 -6.52
CA TYR A 755 33.28 -52.92 -5.43
C TYR A 755 31.87 -53.27 -5.94
N LYS A 756 31.34 -52.50 -6.91
CA LYS A 756 30.02 -52.77 -7.49
C LYS A 756 30.04 -54.07 -8.29
N TYR A 757 31.11 -54.32 -9.04
CA TYR A 757 31.29 -55.54 -9.82
C TYR A 757 31.25 -56.81 -8.95
N GLU A 758 31.94 -56.81 -7.81
CA GLU A 758 31.90 -57.92 -6.85
C GLU A 758 30.48 -58.16 -6.31
N LYS A 759 29.77 -57.09 -5.96
CA LYS A 759 28.38 -57.16 -5.47
C LYS A 759 27.40 -57.65 -6.53
N LEU A 760 27.61 -57.32 -7.81
CA LEU A 760 26.83 -57.86 -8.93
C LEU A 760 27.07 -59.36 -9.13
N LYS A 761 28.33 -59.81 -9.04
CA LYS A 761 28.68 -61.24 -9.09
C LYS A 761 28.03 -62.01 -7.95
N GLU A 762 28.08 -61.47 -6.74
CA GLU A 762 27.44 -62.05 -5.56
C GLU A 762 25.93 -62.19 -5.78
N ALA A 763 25.26 -61.12 -6.22
CA ALA A 763 23.82 -61.12 -6.49
C ALA A 763 23.44 -62.12 -7.59
N TYR A 764 24.20 -62.17 -8.69
CA TYR A 764 23.95 -63.12 -9.76
C TYR A 764 24.15 -64.56 -9.32
N ARG A 765 25.22 -64.88 -8.58
CA ARG A 765 25.49 -66.23 -8.07
C ARG A 765 24.32 -66.77 -7.25
N VAL A 766 23.77 -65.94 -6.35
CA VAL A 766 22.67 -66.35 -5.47
C VAL A 766 21.34 -66.40 -6.20
N LEU A 767 21.03 -65.40 -7.04
CA LEU A 767 19.71 -65.29 -7.67
C LEU A 767 19.53 -66.17 -8.92
N SER A 768 20.62 -66.52 -9.61
CA SER A 768 20.58 -67.39 -10.81
C SER A 768 20.43 -68.88 -10.48
N ASP A 769 20.81 -69.29 -9.26
CA ASP A 769 20.65 -70.65 -8.75
C ASP A 769 19.27 -70.81 -8.10
N PRO A 770 18.39 -71.72 -8.58
CA PRO A 770 17.04 -71.86 -8.04
C PRO A 770 16.98 -72.22 -6.56
N GLU A 771 17.95 -72.97 -6.04
CA GLU A 771 17.98 -73.41 -4.65
C GLU A 771 18.47 -72.27 -3.74
N GLU A 772 19.56 -71.58 -4.13
CA GLU A 772 20.06 -70.42 -3.37
C GLU A 772 19.04 -69.27 -3.35
N LYS A 773 18.36 -69.02 -4.48
CA LYS A 773 17.27 -68.05 -4.59
C LYS A 773 16.13 -68.38 -3.63
N TYR A 774 15.73 -69.65 -3.53
CA TYR A 774 14.67 -70.09 -2.62
C TYR A 774 14.99 -69.75 -1.16
N TYR A 775 16.19 -70.10 -0.67
CA TYR A 775 16.59 -69.79 0.70
C TYR A 775 16.77 -68.28 0.94
N TYR A 776 17.21 -67.53 -0.07
CA TYR A 776 17.29 -66.07 0.01
C TYR A 776 15.91 -65.42 0.19
N ASP A 777 14.90 -65.92 -0.53
CA ASP A 777 13.52 -65.42 -0.54
C ASP A 777 12.69 -65.86 0.68
N LEU A 778 13.22 -66.75 1.54
CA LEU A 778 12.54 -67.12 2.78
C LEU A 778 12.41 -65.91 3.72
N PRO A 779 11.22 -65.70 4.33
CA PRO A 779 11.04 -64.68 5.35
C PRO A 779 11.97 -64.98 6.51
N CYS A 780 12.62 -63.95 7.07
CA CYS A 780 13.44 -64.19 8.23
C CYS A 780 12.62 -64.24 9.51
N VAL A 781 13.03 -65.12 10.41
CA VAL A 781 12.39 -65.25 11.71
C VAL A 781 13.01 -64.21 12.63
N LYS A 782 12.20 -63.25 13.09
CA LYS A 782 12.63 -62.26 14.08
C LYS A 782 12.83 -62.94 15.42
N LEU A 783 14.08 -62.94 15.88
CA LEU A 783 14.50 -63.50 17.16
C LEU A 783 15.02 -62.37 18.02
N PHE A 784 14.58 -62.32 19.29
CA PHE A 784 14.96 -61.28 20.25
C PHE A 784 14.71 -59.84 19.77
N GLY A 785 13.73 -59.63 18.88
CA GLY A 785 13.29 -58.30 18.44
C GLY A 785 14.24 -57.53 17.52
N CYS A 786 15.48 -57.99 17.31
CA CYS A 786 16.49 -57.30 16.49
C CYS A 786 17.43 -58.21 15.68
N LEU A 787 17.23 -59.55 15.75
CA LEU A 787 18.01 -60.51 14.98
C LEU A 787 17.11 -61.20 13.95
N CYS A 788 17.51 -61.13 12.70
CA CYS A 788 16.89 -61.78 11.56
C CYS A 788 17.58 -63.15 11.37
N GLY A 789 16.88 -64.23 11.71
CA GLY A 789 17.34 -65.60 11.54
C GLY A 789 16.90 -66.15 10.18
N LYS A 790 17.85 -66.41 9.27
CA LYS A 790 17.58 -67.03 7.96
C LYS A 790 18.09 -68.47 7.90
N ARG A 791 17.25 -69.38 7.39
CA ARG A 791 17.65 -70.76 7.13
C ARG A 791 18.58 -70.82 5.93
N GLN A 792 19.63 -71.63 6.06
CA GLN A 792 20.62 -71.91 5.03
C GLN A 792 20.41 -73.31 4.43
N LYS A 793 21.05 -73.54 3.28
CA LYS A 793 21.02 -74.82 2.55
C LYS A 793 21.58 -76.00 3.36
N ASP A 794 22.52 -75.75 4.26
CA ASP A 794 23.14 -76.76 5.12
C ASP A 794 22.31 -77.12 6.36
N GLY A 795 21.10 -76.57 6.50
CA GLY A 795 20.23 -76.72 7.66
C GLY A 795 20.59 -75.80 8.83
N GLY A 796 21.62 -74.95 8.68
CA GLY A 796 21.98 -73.92 9.65
C GLY A 796 21.02 -72.73 9.64
N ILE A 797 21.09 -71.91 10.69
CA ILE A 797 20.42 -70.62 10.78
C ILE A 797 21.48 -69.55 10.92
N THR A 798 21.54 -68.62 9.98
CA THR A 798 22.38 -67.43 10.09
C THR A 798 21.61 -66.34 10.81
N PHE A 799 22.20 -65.79 11.86
CA PHE A 799 21.67 -64.61 12.54
C PHE A 799 22.38 -63.39 12.00
N THR A 800 21.60 -62.46 11.47
CA THR A 800 22.09 -61.12 11.14
C THR A 800 21.33 -60.08 11.94
N PRO A 801 21.97 -58.97 12.35
CA PRO A 801 21.23 -57.81 12.83
C PRO A 801 20.20 -57.40 11.78
N ASP A 802 18.95 -57.25 12.23
CA ASP A 802 17.80 -56.76 11.44
C ASP A 802 18.02 -55.29 11.06
#